data_AF-A0A9P6Z6Y1-F1
#
_entry.id   AF-A0A9P6Z6Y1-F1
#
_cell.length_a   1.000
_cell.length_b   1.000
_cell.length_c   1.000
_cell.angle_alpha   90.00
_cell.angle_beta   90.00
_cell.angle_gamma   90.00
#
_symmetry.space_group_name_H-M   'P 1'
#
loop_
_entity.id
_entity.type
_entity.pdbx_description
1 polymer ?
#
loop_
_entity_poly.entity_id
_entity_poly.type
_entity_poly.pdbx_seq_one_letter_code
_entity_poly.pdbx_strand_id
1 'polypeptide(L)'
;MVSSTIDNNEDTKSTSSTLVNGEELARNSHDIQARHGFDQELYEEDIIRFLYYSEKRHEINGKSDSQTKSILKDWRLRERIKTVSGLLVVCLNIGTDPPDTVKTNPCAKLECWIDPFLLVPSKSLEAIGKNLHNQYETINGRTRFKLSLDPSVEETKKICCQMRRSAKEERILFHYNGHGVPKPTTSGEIWVFNRNYTQYIPVSLFDLQSWLGSPVIYVWDCSAAGNIINAFNRFAEQRDSEAIRLTQEQQHPTVPWKDSIQLAACGPTETLPMNPDLPADVFTACLTTPIEMSLRWVVMRNPLLTSNITMEMVLQLPGRATERRTPLGELNWIFTAVTDTIAWCVLQDQPELFKRLFRQDLMVASMFRNYLLAERIMRSYQCTPMSTPQLPETHDHPMWQAWDLAVDMCLFQLPALKAAESGGPAYEYQSSTFFSEQLTAFEVWLAEGAVNPKIPEQLPIVLQVLLSQVHRLRALILLSRFLDLGPWAVNAALSVGIFPYVLKLLQSPAAELKPVLVFIWARILAVDRSCQNDLLKDHGYAYFINILTPNNAMLSIPHVSEHRAMSAFILSVFCIDFRAGQQACLRSNVISACLAHVDDPDPLLRQWVCLCLAQVWMNNSEAKSIAIAENGHEKLTTLLTDNVPEVRASAMYALSTFLSDPNKSEQIINIEHNIAISALCVMSDGSPMVRRGLVNALSHIVHQAGSSKFLEAASQTIEEDHMNDKVLREVGGATRQPEWHATFDSHFGSSSYDSVYIVLWKALLNLSVDPHPDVSKAASIIVDHVISMLLSSPLIGEYASSLAKAQQTPALAGQGFTDDQDVPRSPVSALARRPTKLTRSVSFASTLRTIYNFANAPNQELLNGNSSDRRSSKSTHNTNDELVLPLSSTFYEWSCEYFTEPQMRASEADEPGSVIYTQRKWRRSRNENILQESNLTKGMAGSSRWDEQLISIVWDWKTGTPLSVIDNHNPPHSRITDMKFLNEEDEALLLTGSDDGVIRLYKNYDQEQAVLVSSWRALKDMEKSSSRQSGLVTNWHQTHGYLFTGGDSKVIKVWDAQQELSVMDIPTKSLACVTSITSDQANGNIIVTGFGDGSIGVYDRRLGPKECLVKKWEEHKAWITNIHLQREGTRELVSGGFEGDIKIWDIRESHSLRTIEAHSRNDMTSLAVHDHSSVIASAGADQIIKIWNMNGLKLSTIRPTTGFLSQKIASTQALSFHPNLMVMAASGNDGYITLYKAHTVHNNM
;
A
#
# COMPACT_ATOMS: atom_id res chain seq x y z
N MET A 1 21.39 60.43 33.73
CA MET A 1 20.97 60.21 32.33
C MET A 1 21.84 61.09 31.44
N VAL A 2 22.96 60.55 30.95
CA VAL A 2 23.87 61.18 29.98
C VAL A 2 24.42 60.03 29.13
N SER A 3 24.71 60.27 27.85
CA SER A 3 25.23 59.26 26.93
C SER A 3 26.75 59.07 27.07
N SER A 4 27.24 57.91 26.58
CA SER A 4 28.54 57.74 25.90
C SER A 4 29.80 58.32 26.57
N THR A 5 30.61 57.48 27.21
CA THR A 5 32.02 57.16 26.83
C THR A 5 32.69 56.27 27.87
N ILE A 6 33.52 55.33 27.40
CA ILE A 6 34.81 54.84 27.95
C ILE A 6 35.33 53.79 26.97
N ASP A 7 36.65 53.78 26.74
CA ASP A 7 37.28 53.14 25.58
C ASP A 7 37.68 51.66 25.78
N ASN A 8 37.97 50.99 24.66
CA ASN A 8 38.60 49.66 24.64
C ASN A 8 40.12 49.77 24.77
N ASN A 9 40.76 48.84 25.48
CA ASN A 9 41.69 47.88 24.85
C ASN A 9 42.29 46.86 25.85
N GLU A 10 42.74 45.72 25.29
CA GLU A 10 43.77 44.78 25.78
C GLU A 10 43.57 44.07 27.15
N ASP A 11 43.67 42.74 27.27
CA ASP A 11 43.41 41.60 26.36
C ASP A 11 43.02 40.38 27.28
N THR A 12 43.18 39.07 27.08
CA THR A 12 43.90 38.21 26.12
C THR A 12 43.00 37.12 25.54
N LYS A 13 43.08 36.86 24.22
CA LYS A 13 42.39 35.73 23.57
C LYS A 13 43.17 34.41 23.67
N SER A 14 42.48 33.30 23.97
CA SER A 14 42.96 31.94 23.73
C SER A 14 42.03 31.19 22.76
N THR A 15 42.26 31.44 21.46
CA THR A 15 41.85 30.67 20.27
C THR A 15 40.88 29.48 20.45
N SER A 16 39.62 29.67 20.04
CA SER A 16 38.75 28.60 19.55
C SER A 16 38.70 28.62 18.01
N SER A 17 39.25 27.60 17.37
CA SER A 17 39.25 27.41 15.90
C SER A 17 39.46 25.93 15.59
N THR A 18 38.87 25.33 14.55
CA THR A 18 38.31 25.93 13.33
C THR A 18 36.89 25.45 13.03
N LEU A 19 35.99 26.38 12.70
CA LEU A 19 34.87 26.09 11.81
C LEU A 19 35.43 25.81 10.40
N VAL A 20 34.96 24.77 9.73
CA VAL A 20 35.22 24.51 8.31
C VAL A 20 34.01 25.02 7.52
N ASN A 21 34.26 25.66 6.37
CA ASN A 21 33.22 26.38 5.62
C ASN A 21 32.09 25.45 5.16
N GLY A 22 30.85 25.70 5.63
CA GLY A 22 29.66 24.94 5.25
C GLY A 22 29.04 25.31 3.89
N GLU A 23 29.66 26.18 3.10
CA GLU A 23 29.05 26.78 1.91
C GLU A 23 29.09 25.91 0.63
N GLU A 24 29.90 24.85 0.56
CA GLU A 24 29.97 23.98 -0.61
C GLU A 24 29.04 22.75 -0.55
N LEU A 25 28.69 22.26 0.64
CA LEU A 25 27.74 21.14 0.80
C LEU A 25 26.28 21.56 0.54
N ALA A 26 25.94 22.83 0.73
CA ALA A 26 24.58 23.36 0.56
C ALA A 26 24.09 23.43 -0.90
N ARG A 27 24.92 23.13 -1.90
CA ARG A 27 24.58 23.29 -3.33
C ARG A 27 23.92 22.06 -3.98
N ASN A 28 24.00 20.88 -3.34
CA ASN A 28 23.44 19.64 -3.86
C ASN A 28 22.25 19.10 -3.02
N SER A 29 21.71 19.90 -2.10
CA SER A 29 20.62 19.50 -1.17
C SER A 29 19.28 20.19 -1.48
N HIS A 30 19.02 20.53 -2.73
CA HIS A 30 17.73 21.03 -3.22
C HIS A 30 17.00 19.95 -4.03
N ASP A 31 16.48 18.90 -3.38
CA ASP A 31 15.40 18.04 -3.92
C ASP A 31 14.84 17.06 -2.86
N ILE A 32 14.36 17.60 -1.74
CA ILE A 32 13.37 16.94 -0.87
C ILE A 32 12.23 17.93 -0.64
N GLN A 33 11.25 17.93 -1.55
CA GLN A 33 10.02 18.70 -1.39
C GLN A 33 8.91 17.80 -0.81
N ALA A 34 8.00 18.41 -0.03
CA ALA A 34 6.88 17.70 0.59
C ALA A 34 5.99 17.05 -0.49
N ARG A 35 5.64 15.77 -0.27
CA ARG A 35 5.32 14.80 -1.34
C ARG A 35 4.13 15.10 -2.25
N HIS A 36 3.31 16.13 -1.96
CA HIS A 36 2.23 16.63 -2.84
C HIS A 36 2.01 18.17 -2.71
N GLY A 37 3.02 18.95 -2.34
CA GLY A 37 3.00 20.41 -2.51
C GLY A 37 2.00 21.22 -1.67
N PHE A 38 1.56 20.70 -0.52
CA PHE A 38 0.80 21.47 0.48
C PHE A 38 1.56 21.49 1.81
N ASP A 39 1.70 22.70 2.36
CA ASP A 39 2.36 23.10 3.61
C ASP A 39 3.84 22.69 3.81
N GLN A 40 4.70 23.69 4.03
CA GLN A 40 6.11 23.52 4.39
C GLN A 40 6.32 23.94 5.85
N GLU A 41 6.38 22.98 6.77
CA GLU A 41 7.00 23.18 8.08
C GLU A 41 8.30 22.37 8.18
N LEU A 42 9.43 23.07 8.31
CA LEU A 42 10.77 22.48 8.43
C LEU A 42 11.05 22.10 9.88
N TYR A 43 11.22 20.80 10.16
CA TYR A 43 11.63 20.29 11.47
C TYR A 43 12.90 19.42 11.38
N GLU A 44 14.01 19.95 11.91
CA GLU A 44 15.19 19.24 12.46
C GLU A 44 15.59 17.89 11.80
N GLU A 45 15.94 17.92 10.51
CA GLU A 45 16.20 16.70 9.70
C GLU A 45 17.49 15.91 10.03
N ASP A 46 18.51 16.53 10.62
CA ASP A 46 19.93 16.13 10.44
C ASP A 46 20.30 14.70 10.92
N ILE A 47 19.48 14.07 11.77
CA ILE A 47 19.70 12.69 12.28
C ILE A 47 18.63 11.69 11.78
N ILE A 48 17.59 12.14 11.05
CA ILE A 48 16.64 11.24 10.37
C ILE A 48 17.26 10.68 9.06
N ARG A 49 18.21 11.40 8.47
CA ARG A 49 18.78 11.17 7.12
C ARG A 49 19.44 9.81 6.83
N PHE A 50 19.75 8.98 7.83
CA PHE A 50 20.71 7.87 7.67
C PHE A 50 20.20 6.51 8.19
N LEU A 51 18.91 6.20 8.04
CA LEU A 51 18.38 4.84 8.25
C LEU A 51 18.37 4.05 6.95
N TYR A 52 19.05 2.90 6.93
CA TYR A 52 19.16 2.02 5.75
C TYR A 52 18.39 0.72 5.95
N TYR A 53 17.91 0.13 4.86
CA TYR A 53 17.08 -1.09 4.85
C TYR A 53 15.77 -0.99 5.68
N SER A 54 15.22 0.21 5.84
CA SER A 54 13.98 0.49 6.60
C SER A 54 12.78 0.91 5.73
N GLU A 55 12.94 1.03 4.42
CA GLU A 55 11.84 1.34 3.49
C GLU A 55 10.90 0.14 3.27
N LYS A 56 9.63 0.37 2.86
CA LYS A 56 8.59 -0.67 2.71
C LYS A 56 9.00 -1.92 1.90
N ARG A 57 9.91 -1.81 0.93
CA ARG A 57 10.41 -2.99 0.18
C ARG A 57 11.07 -4.04 1.09
N HIS A 58 11.67 -3.62 2.20
CA HIS A 58 12.41 -4.46 3.13
C HIS A 58 11.52 -5.25 4.10
N GLU A 59 10.27 -4.81 4.30
CA GLU A 59 9.32 -5.46 5.21
C GLU A 59 8.63 -6.67 4.56
N ILE A 60 8.27 -6.54 3.28
CA ILE A 60 7.45 -7.54 2.56
C ILE A 60 8.09 -8.06 1.26
N ASN A 61 9.28 -7.57 0.89
CA ASN A 61 10.09 -8.03 -0.25
C ASN A 61 9.29 -8.14 -1.59
N GLY A 62 8.55 -7.06 -1.90
CA GLY A 62 7.75 -6.93 -3.13
C GLY A 62 6.52 -7.84 -3.21
N LYS A 63 6.07 -8.42 -2.09
CA LYS A 63 4.79 -9.14 -1.97
C LYS A 63 3.72 -8.18 -1.46
N SER A 64 2.52 -8.23 -2.04
CA SER A 64 1.35 -7.49 -1.52
C SER A 64 0.81 -8.17 -0.26
N ASP A 65 0.32 -7.41 0.73
CA ASP A 65 -0.37 -8.00 1.88
C ASP A 65 -1.79 -8.43 1.48
N SER A 66 -1.96 -9.75 1.37
CA SER A 66 -3.22 -10.39 1.02
C SER A 66 -4.36 -10.14 2.01
N GLN A 67 -4.05 -9.69 3.23
CA GLN A 67 -5.06 -9.31 4.23
C GLN A 67 -5.74 -7.97 3.92
N THR A 68 -5.07 -7.06 3.22
CA THR A 68 -5.53 -5.68 2.97
C THR A 68 -6.51 -5.58 1.79
N LYS A 69 -6.92 -6.70 1.19
CA LYS A 69 -8.03 -6.76 0.23
C LYS A 69 -9.39 -6.62 0.94
N SER A 70 -9.61 -5.41 1.49
CA SER A 70 -10.87 -4.90 2.00
C SER A 70 -12.02 -5.27 1.06
N ILE A 71 -13.00 -6.01 1.57
CA ILE A 71 -14.16 -6.46 0.79
C ILE A 71 -15.00 -5.23 0.43
N LEU A 72 -14.78 -4.71 -0.79
CA LEU A 72 -15.53 -3.60 -1.35
C LEU A 72 -17.01 -3.98 -1.44
N LYS A 73 -17.83 -3.30 -0.64
CA LYS A 73 -19.29 -3.34 -0.77
C LYS A 73 -19.63 -2.76 -2.15
N ASP A 74 -20.43 -3.49 -2.92
CA ASP A 74 -20.76 -3.08 -4.29
C ASP A 74 -21.54 -1.76 -4.29
N TRP A 75 -20.91 -0.69 -4.79
CA TRP A 75 -21.50 0.64 -4.90
C TRP A 75 -22.29 0.82 -6.20
N ARG A 76 -22.18 -0.11 -7.17
CA ARG A 76 -22.80 0.01 -8.50
C ARG A 76 -24.29 -0.34 -8.44
N LEU A 77 -25.12 0.56 -8.95
CA LEU A 77 -26.55 0.34 -9.16
C LEU A 77 -26.79 -0.65 -10.30
N ARG A 78 -26.84 -1.96 -9.98
CA ARG A 78 -27.02 -3.05 -10.96
C ARG A 78 -28.33 -2.93 -11.77
N GLU A 79 -29.42 -2.53 -11.14
CA GLU A 79 -30.74 -2.40 -11.78
C GLU A 79 -31.27 -0.96 -11.73
N ARG A 80 -31.52 -0.38 -12.92
CA ARG A 80 -32.08 0.97 -13.11
C ARG A 80 -33.54 0.93 -13.56
N ILE A 81 -34.41 0.52 -12.63
CA ILE A 81 -35.87 0.68 -12.74
C ILE A 81 -36.19 2.19 -12.75
N LYS A 82 -37.12 2.64 -13.61
CA LYS A 82 -37.49 4.06 -13.77
C LYS A 82 -39.01 4.25 -13.68
N THR A 83 -39.44 5.39 -13.13
CA THR A 83 -40.85 5.79 -13.15
C THR A 83 -41.23 6.39 -14.51
N VAL A 84 -41.72 5.55 -15.43
CA VAL A 84 -42.02 5.95 -16.82
C VAL A 84 -43.40 6.58 -16.99
N SER A 85 -44.35 6.25 -16.11
CA SER A 85 -45.72 6.75 -16.17
C SER A 85 -46.31 6.98 -14.78
N GLY A 86 -47.30 7.88 -14.70
CA GLY A 86 -47.99 8.21 -13.47
C GLY A 86 -49.51 8.30 -13.65
N LEU A 87 -50.27 7.88 -12.65
CA LEU A 87 -51.71 7.99 -12.58
C LEU A 87 -52.07 8.87 -11.38
N LEU A 88 -52.77 9.97 -11.64
CA LEU A 88 -53.22 10.93 -10.64
C LEU A 88 -54.73 10.76 -10.46
N VAL A 89 -55.13 10.12 -9.35
CA VAL A 89 -56.52 9.96 -8.94
C VAL A 89 -56.84 11.04 -7.91
N VAL A 90 -57.85 11.85 -8.21
CA VAL A 90 -58.27 12.97 -7.36
C VAL A 90 -59.76 12.78 -7.05
N CYS A 91 -60.09 12.61 -5.76
CA CYS A 91 -61.44 12.37 -5.27
C CYS A 91 -61.86 13.48 -4.30
N LEU A 92 -62.48 14.55 -4.81
CA LEU A 92 -62.75 15.80 -4.08
C LEU A 92 -64.24 16.19 -3.99
N ASN A 93 -65.11 15.83 -4.93
CA ASN A 93 -66.56 16.11 -4.91
C ASN A 93 -66.92 17.54 -4.43
N ILE A 94 -66.30 18.53 -5.06
CA ILE A 94 -66.20 19.91 -4.55
C ILE A 94 -67.59 20.50 -4.20
N GLY A 95 -67.78 20.79 -2.91
CA GLY A 95 -69.02 21.33 -2.36
C GLY A 95 -69.82 20.34 -1.49
N THR A 96 -69.42 19.07 -1.43
CA THR A 96 -70.04 18.06 -0.55
C THR A 96 -68.98 17.39 0.34
N ASP A 97 -69.01 17.68 1.64
CA ASP A 97 -68.06 17.11 2.60
C ASP A 97 -68.42 15.64 2.97
N PRO A 98 -67.43 14.75 3.14
CA PRO A 98 -67.67 13.37 3.56
C PRO A 98 -68.11 13.27 5.03
N PRO A 99 -68.95 12.28 5.40
CA PRO A 99 -69.70 12.25 6.66
C PRO A 99 -68.86 12.04 7.93
N ASP A 100 -67.56 11.79 7.79
CA ASP A 100 -66.61 11.48 8.86
C ASP A 100 -65.56 12.59 9.07
N THR A 101 -65.69 13.72 8.37
CA THR A 101 -64.74 14.84 8.39
C THR A 101 -65.42 16.11 8.91
N VAL A 102 -65.07 16.50 10.14
CA VAL A 102 -65.60 17.71 10.79
C VAL A 102 -64.68 18.89 10.53
N LYS A 103 -65.04 19.76 9.58
CA LYS A 103 -64.26 20.97 9.26
C LYS A 103 -64.50 22.10 10.27
N THR A 104 -63.43 22.82 10.62
CA THR A 104 -63.51 24.07 11.37
C THR A 104 -64.01 25.22 10.48
N ASN A 105 -64.36 26.38 11.07
CA ASN A 105 -64.58 27.61 10.32
C ASN A 105 -63.83 28.77 11.00
N PRO A 106 -62.79 29.35 10.37
CA PRO A 106 -62.22 28.97 9.06
C PRO A 106 -61.48 27.61 9.10
N CYS A 107 -61.15 27.08 7.92
CA CYS A 107 -60.39 25.86 7.70
C CYS A 107 -59.44 26.02 6.51
N ALA A 108 -58.48 25.10 6.37
CA ALA A 108 -57.70 24.91 5.15
C ALA A 108 -58.64 24.67 3.94
N LYS A 109 -58.32 25.27 2.79
CA LYS A 109 -59.17 25.22 1.58
C LYS A 109 -58.44 25.03 0.26
N LEU A 110 -57.19 25.51 0.13
CA LEU A 110 -56.47 25.44 -1.13
C LEU A 110 -56.14 23.97 -1.43
N GLU A 111 -56.48 23.50 -2.62
CA GLU A 111 -56.09 22.19 -3.15
C GLU A 111 -55.16 22.45 -4.34
N CYS A 112 -53.93 21.94 -4.28
CA CYS A 112 -52.89 22.16 -5.29
C CYS A 112 -52.71 23.66 -5.61
N TRP A 113 -52.71 24.50 -4.57
CA TRP A 113 -52.63 25.97 -4.61
C TRP A 113 -53.81 26.71 -5.28
N ILE A 114 -54.94 26.04 -5.51
CA ILE A 114 -56.16 26.63 -6.07
C ILE A 114 -57.27 26.61 -5.02
N ASP A 115 -57.99 27.72 -4.83
CA ASP A 115 -59.21 27.73 -4.01
C ASP A 115 -60.36 27.07 -4.81
N PRO A 116 -60.90 25.92 -4.36
CA PRO A 116 -61.94 25.20 -5.08
C PRO A 116 -63.28 25.94 -5.16
N PHE A 117 -63.49 26.99 -4.34
CA PHE A 117 -64.74 27.74 -4.25
C PHE A 117 -64.76 29.03 -5.10
N LEU A 118 -63.62 29.43 -5.70
CA LEU A 118 -63.57 30.60 -6.61
C LEU A 118 -64.13 30.32 -8.01
N LEU A 119 -64.30 29.05 -8.39
CA LEU A 119 -64.83 28.62 -9.68
C LEU A 119 -66.03 27.67 -9.49
N VAL A 120 -66.74 27.39 -10.59
CA VAL A 120 -67.80 26.37 -10.60
C VAL A 120 -67.16 24.99 -10.38
N PRO A 121 -67.67 24.11 -9.49
CA PRO A 121 -66.99 22.89 -9.03
C PRO A 121 -66.31 22.03 -10.10
N SER A 122 -66.92 21.81 -11.27
CA SER A 122 -66.30 21.07 -12.37
C SER A 122 -65.04 21.74 -12.94
N LYS A 123 -65.07 23.08 -13.09
CA LYS A 123 -63.91 23.87 -13.51
C LYS A 123 -62.85 23.97 -12.41
N SER A 124 -63.26 24.01 -11.14
CA SER A 124 -62.35 23.92 -9.99
C SER A 124 -61.57 22.61 -10.04
N LEU A 125 -62.27 21.48 -10.21
CA LEU A 125 -61.70 20.13 -10.26
C LEU A 125 -60.75 19.95 -11.46
N GLU A 126 -61.15 20.43 -12.65
CA GLU A 126 -60.28 20.48 -13.84
C GLU A 126 -59.01 21.32 -13.60
N ALA A 127 -59.13 22.48 -12.94
CA ALA A 127 -58.00 23.37 -12.68
C ALA A 127 -57.02 22.76 -11.64
N ILE A 128 -57.53 22.21 -10.54
CA ILE A 128 -56.75 21.51 -9.50
C ILE A 128 -55.98 20.34 -10.11
N GLY A 129 -56.67 19.44 -10.81
CA GLY A 129 -56.03 18.28 -11.43
C GLY A 129 -55.02 18.64 -12.52
N LYS A 130 -55.26 19.73 -13.27
CA LYS A 130 -54.27 20.26 -14.22
C LYS A 130 -53.06 20.86 -13.51
N ASN A 131 -53.23 21.55 -12.38
CA ASN A 131 -52.09 22.10 -11.65
C ASN A 131 -51.24 20.98 -11.03
N LEU A 132 -51.88 19.98 -10.40
CA LEU A 132 -51.21 18.79 -9.89
C LEU A 132 -50.38 18.06 -10.97
N HIS A 133 -50.91 17.96 -12.20
CA HIS A 133 -50.19 17.42 -13.35
C HIS A 133 -48.91 18.23 -13.65
N ASN A 134 -49.03 19.56 -13.74
CA ASN A 134 -47.89 20.46 -14.00
C ASN A 134 -46.83 20.39 -12.88
N GLN A 135 -47.24 20.28 -11.63
CA GLN A 135 -46.34 20.15 -10.47
C GLN A 135 -45.51 18.85 -10.59
N TYR A 136 -46.17 17.71 -10.83
CA TYR A 136 -45.48 16.42 -11.03
C TYR A 136 -44.58 16.41 -12.30
N GLU A 137 -44.99 17.08 -13.37
CA GLU A 137 -44.16 17.30 -14.57
C GLU A 137 -42.92 18.16 -14.26
N THR A 138 -43.03 19.13 -13.34
CA THR A 138 -41.91 19.96 -12.88
C THR A 138 -40.86 19.14 -12.10
N ILE A 139 -41.26 18.09 -11.38
CA ILE A 139 -40.32 17.15 -10.73
C ILE A 139 -39.56 16.34 -11.78
N ASN A 140 -40.24 15.81 -12.81
CA ASN A 140 -39.60 15.02 -13.87
C ASN A 140 -40.43 15.00 -15.17
N GLY A 141 -40.18 15.95 -16.07
CA GLY A 141 -40.84 16.07 -17.39
C GLY A 141 -40.55 14.95 -18.40
N ARG A 142 -40.07 13.79 -17.93
CA ARG A 142 -39.95 12.53 -18.70
C ARG A 142 -41.01 11.51 -18.34
N THR A 143 -41.62 11.61 -17.16
CA THR A 143 -42.69 10.71 -16.71
C THR A 143 -44.02 11.13 -17.35
N ARG A 144 -44.76 10.18 -17.94
CA ARG A 144 -46.05 10.48 -18.59
C ARG A 144 -47.21 10.34 -17.61
N PHE A 145 -47.80 11.45 -17.20
CA PHE A 145 -48.93 11.47 -16.26
C PHE A 145 -50.28 11.33 -16.98
N LYS A 146 -51.23 10.66 -16.33
CA LYS A 146 -52.64 10.59 -16.71
C LYS A 146 -53.49 10.99 -15.51
N LEU A 147 -54.41 11.92 -15.73
CA LEU A 147 -55.33 12.45 -14.72
C LEU A 147 -56.64 11.66 -14.71
N SER A 148 -57.24 11.50 -13.54
CA SER A 148 -58.52 10.84 -13.31
C SER A 148 -59.27 11.58 -12.19
N LEU A 149 -60.33 12.32 -12.55
CA LEU A 149 -61.07 13.21 -11.66
C LEU A 149 -62.38 12.55 -11.22
N ASP A 150 -62.63 12.49 -9.91
CA ASP A 150 -63.77 11.82 -9.25
C ASP A 150 -64.22 10.50 -9.93
N PRO A 151 -63.32 9.54 -10.25
CA PRO A 151 -63.64 8.42 -11.13
C PRO A 151 -64.56 7.35 -10.52
N SER A 152 -65.17 6.53 -11.38
CA SER A 152 -65.85 5.30 -10.96
C SER A 152 -64.87 4.14 -10.72
N VAL A 153 -65.34 3.07 -10.06
CA VAL A 153 -64.58 1.82 -9.91
C VAL A 153 -64.21 1.20 -11.26
N GLU A 154 -65.14 1.17 -12.22
CA GLU A 154 -64.86 0.58 -13.54
C GLU A 154 -63.83 1.41 -14.33
N GLU A 155 -63.87 2.74 -14.19
CA GLU A 155 -62.90 3.64 -14.79
C GLU A 155 -61.52 3.47 -14.15
N THR A 156 -61.44 3.51 -12.82
CA THR A 156 -60.20 3.29 -12.05
C THR A 156 -59.56 1.97 -12.45
N LYS A 157 -60.32 0.86 -12.47
CA LYS A 157 -59.86 -0.46 -12.92
C LYS A 157 -59.37 -0.46 -14.38
N LYS A 158 -60.15 0.13 -15.29
CA LYS A 158 -59.80 0.24 -16.72
C LYS A 158 -58.49 1.02 -16.93
N ILE A 159 -58.28 2.11 -16.17
CA ILE A 159 -57.10 2.94 -16.29
C ILE A 159 -55.88 2.26 -15.65
N CYS A 160 -55.98 1.71 -14.43
CA CYS A 160 -54.89 0.97 -13.80
C CYS A 160 -54.37 -0.17 -14.70
N CYS A 161 -55.27 -1.01 -15.21
CA CYS A 161 -54.95 -2.08 -16.15
C CYS A 161 -54.46 -1.57 -17.52
N GLN A 162 -54.73 -0.32 -17.92
CA GLN A 162 -54.12 0.32 -19.09
C GLN A 162 -52.67 0.75 -18.79
N MET A 163 -52.42 1.33 -17.61
CA MET A 163 -51.10 1.84 -17.22
C MET A 163 -50.07 0.72 -17.09
N ARG A 164 -50.38 -0.41 -16.43
CA ARG A 164 -49.45 -1.56 -16.36
C ARG A 164 -49.15 -2.17 -17.73
N ARG A 165 -50.16 -2.32 -18.60
CA ARG A 165 -49.91 -2.76 -20.00
C ARG A 165 -49.03 -1.80 -20.80
N SER A 166 -49.02 -0.51 -20.46
CA SER A 166 -48.13 0.48 -21.09
C SER A 166 -46.73 0.55 -20.47
N ALA A 167 -46.58 0.26 -19.17
CA ALA A 167 -45.31 0.35 -18.45
C ALA A 167 -44.47 -0.94 -18.51
N LYS A 168 -45.11 -2.10 -18.74
CA LYS A 168 -44.48 -3.43 -18.65
C LYS A 168 -43.86 -3.64 -17.26
N GLU A 169 -42.53 -3.76 -17.19
CA GLU A 169 -41.72 -3.99 -15.98
C GLU A 169 -41.20 -2.69 -15.34
N GLU A 170 -41.31 -1.54 -16.02
CA GLU A 170 -40.91 -0.24 -15.46
C GLU A 170 -41.90 0.22 -14.37
N ARG A 171 -41.48 1.20 -13.55
CA ARG A 171 -42.25 1.67 -12.39
C ARG A 171 -43.38 2.61 -12.82
N ILE A 172 -44.51 2.48 -12.13
CA ILE A 172 -45.67 3.38 -12.23
C ILE A 172 -45.75 4.21 -10.95
N LEU A 173 -46.08 5.49 -11.06
CA LEU A 173 -46.52 6.30 -9.93
C LEU A 173 -48.05 6.25 -9.83
N PHE A 174 -48.59 5.99 -8.63
CA PHE A 174 -50.01 6.07 -8.34
C PHE A 174 -50.23 7.08 -7.21
N HIS A 175 -50.85 8.21 -7.53
CA HIS A 175 -51.23 9.22 -6.55
C HIS A 175 -52.74 9.16 -6.34
N TYR A 176 -53.15 9.22 -5.07
CA TYR A 176 -54.54 9.25 -4.63
C TYR A 176 -54.72 10.37 -3.60
N ASN A 177 -55.43 11.43 -3.99
CA ASN A 177 -56.00 12.43 -3.08
C ASN A 177 -57.46 12.01 -2.79
N GLY A 178 -57.79 11.88 -1.51
CA GLY A 178 -59.08 11.37 -1.02
C GLY A 178 -59.84 12.33 -0.11
N HIS A 179 -59.72 13.66 -0.26
CA HIS A 179 -60.31 14.61 0.70
C HIS A 179 -61.84 14.78 0.59
N GLY A 180 -62.44 14.40 -0.55
CA GLY A 180 -63.88 14.43 -0.79
C GLY A 180 -64.63 13.12 -0.49
N VAL A 181 -63.95 12.13 0.10
CA VAL A 181 -64.48 10.78 0.36
C VAL A 181 -64.19 10.34 1.80
N PRO A 182 -64.86 9.30 2.33
CA PRO A 182 -64.60 8.80 3.68
C PRO A 182 -63.16 8.28 3.86
N LYS A 183 -62.73 8.17 5.11
CA LYS A 183 -61.40 7.66 5.49
C LYS A 183 -61.21 6.18 5.09
N PRO A 184 -59.96 5.75 4.80
CA PRO A 184 -59.66 4.35 4.47
C PRO A 184 -59.95 3.40 5.64
N THR A 185 -60.50 2.23 5.32
CA THR A 185 -60.91 1.24 6.32
C THR A 185 -59.74 0.41 6.84
N THR A 186 -59.84 -0.11 8.07
CA THR A 186 -58.85 -1.06 8.64
C THR A 186 -58.84 -2.42 7.94
N SER A 187 -59.89 -2.72 7.17
CA SER A 187 -59.99 -3.86 6.23
C SER A 187 -59.16 -3.65 4.95
N GLY A 188 -58.77 -2.41 4.63
CA GLY A 188 -57.95 -2.11 3.46
C GLY A 188 -58.74 -1.74 2.21
N GLU A 189 -59.72 -0.86 2.36
CA GLU A 189 -60.48 -0.27 1.26
C GLU A 189 -60.25 1.25 1.19
N ILE A 190 -60.09 1.75 -0.04
CA ILE A 190 -60.14 3.19 -0.37
C ILE A 190 -61.46 3.49 -1.08
N TRP A 191 -61.87 4.76 -1.11
CA TRP A 191 -63.18 5.15 -1.63
C TRP A 191 -63.09 5.90 -2.96
N VAL A 192 -64.01 5.59 -3.87
CA VAL A 192 -64.25 6.32 -5.14
C VAL A 192 -65.76 6.51 -5.33
N PHE A 193 -66.21 7.06 -6.45
CA PHE A 193 -67.62 7.39 -6.67
C PHE A 193 -68.38 6.32 -7.48
N ASN A 194 -69.71 6.35 -7.40
CA ASN A 194 -70.55 5.80 -8.46
C ASN A 194 -70.72 6.83 -9.60
N ARG A 195 -71.16 6.39 -10.79
CA ARG A 195 -71.29 7.26 -11.99
C ARG A 195 -72.25 8.45 -11.84
N ASN A 196 -73.05 8.48 -10.78
CA ASN A 196 -74.04 9.52 -10.52
C ASN A 196 -73.66 10.41 -9.33
N TYR A 197 -72.48 10.20 -8.73
CA TYR A 197 -71.98 10.89 -7.54
C TYR A 197 -72.92 10.82 -6.31
N THR A 198 -73.76 9.78 -6.24
CA THR A 198 -74.74 9.61 -5.15
C THR A 198 -74.28 8.70 -4.01
N GLN A 199 -73.21 7.92 -4.23
CA GLN A 199 -72.67 6.98 -3.23
C GLN A 199 -71.15 6.87 -3.38
N TYR A 200 -70.47 6.76 -2.24
CA TYR A 200 -69.09 6.30 -2.14
C TYR A 200 -69.05 4.78 -2.29
N ILE A 201 -68.15 4.28 -3.13
CA ILE A 201 -67.98 2.85 -3.43
C ILE A 201 -66.58 2.42 -2.97
N PRO A 202 -66.44 1.35 -2.16
CA PRO A 202 -65.15 0.89 -1.69
C PRO A 202 -64.39 0.12 -2.80
N VAL A 203 -63.07 0.30 -2.83
CA VAL A 203 -62.12 -0.41 -3.68
C VAL A 203 -61.09 -1.09 -2.77
N SER A 204 -61.04 -2.42 -2.83
CA SER A 204 -60.06 -3.20 -2.07
C SER A 204 -58.63 -2.96 -2.58
N LEU A 205 -57.68 -2.76 -1.67
CA LEU A 205 -56.26 -2.64 -2.01
C LEU A 205 -55.70 -3.91 -2.65
N PHE A 206 -56.27 -5.09 -2.35
CA PHE A 206 -55.90 -6.37 -2.99
C PHE A 206 -56.29 -6.39 -4.49
N ASP A 207 -57.40 -5.76 -4.84
CA ASP A 207 -57.81 -5.54 -6.23
C ASP A 207 -56.87 -4.53 -6.92
N LEU A 208 -56.58 -3.41 -6.26
CA LEU A 208 -55.69 -2.37 -6.79
C LEU A 208 -54.26 -2.89 -7.07
N GLN A 209 -53.72 -3.73 -6.18
CA GLN A 209 -52.47 -4.48 -6.37
C GLN A 209 -52.51 -5.39 -7.61
N SER A 210 -53.68 -5.98 -7.91
CA SER A 210 -53.88 -6.81 -9.11
C SER A 210 -53.92 -5.97 -10.39
N TRP A 211 -54.51 -4.77 -10.34
CA TRP A 211 -54.69 -3.92 -11.53
C TRP A 211 -53.40 -3.17 -11.90
N LEU A 212 -52.56 -2.83 -10.91
CA LEU A 212 -51.30 -2.09 -11.10
C LEU A 212 -50.05 -2.97 -11.10
N GLY A 213 -50.09 -4.18 -10.56
CA GLY A 213 -48.93 -5.10 -10.48
C GLY A 213 -47.75 -4.52 -9.70
N SER A 214 -46.55 -4.98 -10.03
CA SER A 214 -45.26 -4.53 -9.48
C SER A 214 -44.29 -4.22 -10.63
N PRO A 215 -43.32 -3.27 -10.50
CA PRO A 215 -43.10 -2.34 -9.38
C PRO A 215 -43.94 -1.06 -9.49
N VAL A 216 -44.32 -0.48 -8.35
CA VAL A 216 -45.13 0.75 -8.24
C VAL A 216 -44.59 1.63 -7.09
N ILE A 217 -44.73 2.95 -7.22
CA ILE A 217 -44.66 3.91 -6.11
C ILE A 217 -46.05 4.52 -5.88
N TYR A 218 -46.55 4.43 -4.65
CA TYR A 218 -47.85 4.93 -4.23
C TYR A 218 -47.73 6.20 -3.37
N VAL A 219 -48.68 7.12 -3.52
CA VAL A 219 -48.82 8.36 -2.75
C VAL A 219 -50.26 8.45 -2.26
N TRP A 220 -50.45 8.50 -0.94
CA TRP A 220 -51.74 8.46 -0.27
C TRP A 220 -51.97 9.77 0.50
N ASP A 221 -52.66 10.74 -0.10
CA ASP A 221 -53.07 11.98 0.56
C ASP A 221 -54.53 11.88 1.02
N CYS A 222 -54.72 11.53 2.29
CA CYS A 222 -56.00 11.43 2.96
C CYS A 222 -55.80 11.34 4.49
N SER A 223 -56.87 11.55 5.26
CA SER A 223 -56.88 11.26 6.69
C SER A 223 -56.90 9.74 6.95
N ALA A 224 -56.32 9.29 8.07
CA ALA A 224 -56.12 7.88 8.43
C ALA A 224 -55.33 7.03 7.40
N ALA A 225 -54.46 7.66 6.59
CA ALA A 225 -53.74 7.01 5.50
C ALA A 225 -52.86 5.81 5.92
N GLY A 226 -52.39 5.78 7.17
CA GLY A 226 -51.67 4.62 7.74
C GLY A 226 -52.46 3.31 7.72
N ASN A 227 -53.81 3.35 7.67
CA ASN A 227 -54.63 2.15 7.46
C ASN A 227 -54.38 1.51 6.08
N ILE A 228 -54.09 2.32 5.06
CA ILE A 228 -53.76 1.84 3.72
C ILE A 228 -52.46 1.04 3.77
N ILE A 229 -51.37 1.61 4.30
CA ILE A 229 -50.08 0.91 4.40
C ILE A 229 -50.20 -0.40 5.20
N ASN A 230 -50.88 -0.37 6.34
CA ASN A 230 -51.06 -1.54 7.23
C ASN A 230 -51.94 -2.65 6.63
N ALA A 231 -52.75 -2.37 5.62
CA ALA A 231 -53.51 -3.37 4.88
C ALA A 231 -52.79 -3.78 3.58
N PHE A 232 -52.23 -2.83 2.84
CA PHE A 232 -51.47 -3.06 1.61
C PHE A 232 -50.30 -4.02 1.84
N ASN A 233 -49.48 -3.78 2.87
CA ASN A 233 -48.32 -4.62 3.18
C ASN A 233 -48.75 -6.05 3.56
N ARG A 234 -49.87 -6.19 4.27
CA ARG A 234 -50.48 -7.48 4.65
C ARG A 234 -50.94 -8.29 3.43
N PHE A 235 -51.60 -7.62 2.47
CA PHE A 235 -52.02 -8.23 1.21
C PHE A 235 -50.83 -8.55 0.28
N ALA A 236 -49.79 -7.71 0.29
CA ALA A 236 -48.56 -7.94 -0.46
C ALA A 236 -47.81 -9.18 0.07
N GLU A 237 -47.63 -9.31 1.39
CA GLU A 237 -46.98 -10.48 2.01
C GLU A 237 -47.74 -11.79 1.73
N GLN A 238 -49.08 -11.75 1.73
CA GLN A 238 -49.91 -12.89 1.35
C GLN A 238 -49.68 -13.29 -0.12
N ARG A 239 -49.65 -12.32 -1.03
CA ARG A 239 -49.39 -12.52 -2.47
C ARG A 239 -48.00 -13.04 -2.75
N ASP A 240 -46.97 -12.46 -2.14
CA ASP A 240 -45.59 -12.91 -2.30
C ASP A 240 -45.41 -14.34 -1.77
N SER A 241 -46.06 -14.67 -0.66
CA SER A 241 -46.06 -16.04 -0.10
C SER A 241 -46.78 -17.06 -0.99
N GLU A 242 -47.88 -16.66 -1.64
CA GLU A 242 -48.61 -17.50 -2.60
C GLU A 242 -47.84 -17.66 -3.91
N ALA A 243 -47.26 -16.57 -4.43
CA ALA A 243 -46.39 -16.58 -5.61
C ALA A 243 -45.18 -17.50 -5.40
N ILE A 244 -44.46 -17.37 -4.28
CA ILE A 244 -43.29 -18.24 -3.97
C ILE A 244 -43.67 -19.73 -3.96
N ARG A 245 -44.87 -20.10 -3.51
CA ARG A 245 -45.36 -21.49 -3.57
C ARG A 245 -45.61 -21.96 -5.01
N LEU A 246 -46.14 -21.11 -5.87
CA LEU A 246 -46.43 -21.42 -7.27
C LEU A 246 -45.17 -21.38 -8.16
N THR A 247 -44.20 -20.51 -7.86
CA THR A 247 -42.95 -20.34 -8.62
C THR A 247 -41.96 -21.49 -8.44
N GLN A 248 -42.23 -22.47 -7.57
CA GLN A 248 -41.44 -23.70 -7.50
C GLN A 248 -41.48 -24.54 -8.80
N GLU A 249 -42.43 -24.26 -9.71
CA GLU A 249 -42.54 -24.97 -11.00
C GLU A 249 -42.08 -24.18 -12.24
N GLN A 250 -41.81 -22.85 -12.17
CA GLN A 250 -41.42 -22.04 -13.35
C GLN A 250 -40.39 -20.93 -13.07
N GLN A 251 -39.40 -20.78 -13.95
CA GLN A 251 -38.20 -19.93 -13.77
C GLN A 251 -38.34 -18.48 -14.26
N HIS A 252 -39.28 -17.71 -13.71
CA HIS A 252 -39.34 -16.25 -13.95
C HIS A 252 -39.45 -15.45 -12.63
N PRO A 253 -38.40 -14.70 -12.23
CA PRO A 253 -38.47 -13.85 -11.04
C PRO A 253 -39.37 -12.64 -11.33
N THR A 254 -40.40 -12.45 -10.51
CA THR A 254 -41.21 -11.22 -10.48
C THR A 254 -40.78 -10.37 -9.28
N VAL A 255 -40.80 -9.04 -9.43
CA VAL A 255 -40.45 -8.13 -8.33
C VAL A 255 -41.54 -8.23 -7.25
N PRO A 256 -41.23 -8.58 -5.99
CA PRO A 256 -42.22 -8.77 -4.93
C PRO A 256 -43.18 -7.58 -4.78
N TRP A 257 -44.44 -7.83 -4.45
CA TRP A 257 -45.40 -6.77 -4.14
C TRP A 257 -44.99 -6.02 -2.87
N LYS A 258 -44.32 -6.69 -1.91
CA LYS A 258 -43.73 -6.08 -0.70
C LYS A 258 -42.65 -5.04 -1.01
N ASP A 259 -42.03 -5.09 -2.18
CA ASP A 259 -41.04 -4.09 -2.62
C ASP A 259 -41.65 -2.80 -3.21
N SER A 260 -42.99 -2.71 -3.26
CA SER A 260 -43.72 -1.49 -3.63
C SER A 260 -43.41 -0.34 -2.67
N ILE A 261 -43.04 0.81 -3.23
CA ILE A 261 -42.79 2.02 -2.43
C ILE A 261 -44.13 2.69 -2.11
N GLN A 262 -44.31 3.17 -0.89
CA GLN A 262 -45.51 3.89 -0.47
C GLN A 262 -45.14 5.11 0.38
N LEU A 263 -45.85 6.22 0.17
CA LEU A 263 -45.77 7.44 0.97
C LEU A 263 -47.21 7.81 1.38
N ALA A 264 -47.47 7.94 2.68
CA ALA A 264 -48.79 8.25 3.24
C ALA A 264 -48.73 9.51 4.12
N ALA A 265 -49.77 10.35 4.02
CA ALA A 265 -49.81 11.65 4.67
C ALA A 265 -49.83 11.61 6.21
N CYS A 266 -50.44 10.59 6.80
CA CYS A 266 -50.68 10.53 8.24
C CYS A 266 -50.82 9.09 8.76
N GLY A 267 -50.73 8.92 10.08
CA GLY A 267 -50.92 7.67 10.80
C GLY A 267 -52.37 7.13 10.75
N PRO A 268 -52.59 5.87 11.18
CA PRO A 268 -53.87 5.17 11.03
C PRO A 268 -55.06 5.76 11.84
N THR A 269 -54.78 6.63 12.81
CA THR A 269 -55.78 7.30 13.67
C THR A 269 -55.76 8.83 13.54
N GLU A 270 -54.91 9.37 12.67
CA GLU A 270 -54.68 10.81 12.54
C GLU A 270 -55.57 11.44 11.45
N THR A 271 -55.70 12.77 11.51
CA THR A 271 -56.41 13.58 10.50
C THR A 271 -55.50 14.67 9.98
N LEU A 272 -55.70 15.07 8.72
CA LEU A 272 -54.89 16.11 8.08
C LEU A 272 -55.07 17.50 8.76
N PRO A 273 -54.05 18.38 8.72
CA PRO A 273 -54.14 19.70 9.33
C PRO A 273 -55.25 20.58 8.74
N MET A 274 -56.04 21.24 9.59
CA MET A 274 -57.14 22.12 9.16
C MET A 274 -56.83 23.63 9.31
N ASN A 275 -55.58 24.00 9.58
CA ASN A 275 -55.16 25.40 9.74
C ASN A 275 -55.45 26.20 8.46
N PRO A 276 -56.26 27.29 8.49
CA PRO A 276 -56.65 28.05 7.31
C PRO A 276 -55.50 28.71 6.53
N ASP A 277 -54.35 28.93 7.18
CA ASP A 277 -53.18 29.51 6.52
C ASP A 277 -52.41 28.47 5.67
N LEU A 278 -52.73 27.18 5.79
CA LEU A 278 -52.16 26.09 4.99
C LEU A 278 -53.07 25.70 3.81
N PRO A 279 -52.54 25.05 2.76
CA PRO A 279 -53.36 24.25 1.86
C PRO A 279 -54.01 23.07 2.61
N ALA A 280 -55.08 22.51 2.05
CA ALA A 280 -55.67 21.27 2.53
C ALA A 280 -54.80 20.06 2.16
N ASP A 281 -54.19 20.08 0.97
CA ASP A 281 -53.25 19.07 0.48
C ASP A 281 -51.81 19.30 0.96
N VAL A 282 -51.61 19.52 2.27
CA VAL A 282 -50.29 19.80 2.87
C VAL A 282 -49.24 18.77 2.48
N PHE A 283 -49.61 17.48 2.42
CA PHE A 283 -48.69 16.41 2.07
C PHE A 283 -48.30 16.46 0.59
N THR A 284 -49.28 16.59 -0.30
CA THR A 284 -49.04 16.80 -1.74
C THR A 284 -48.20 18.05 -1.99
N ALA A 285 -48.56 19.19 -1.40
CA ALA A 285 -47.83 20.45 -1.51
C ALA A 285 -46.37 20.35 -1.01
N CYS A 286 -46.10 19.58 0.04
CA CYS A 286 -44.73 19.27 0.46
C CYS A 286 -44.01 18.40 -0.59
N LEU A 287 -44.66 17.35 -1.10
CA LEU A 287 -44.09 16.39 -2.04
C LEU A 287 -43.85 16.96 -3.45
N THR A 288 -44.65 17.92 -3.91
CA THR A 288 -44.62 18.44 -5.28
C THR A 288 -44.09 19.87 -5.39
N THR A 289 -44.29 20.70 -4.36
CA THR A 289 -43.90 22.13 -4.31
C THR A 289 -43.15 22.47 -3.02
N PRO A 290 -42.05 21.76 -2.69
CA PRO A 290 -41.40 21.85 -1.38
C PRO A 290 -40.90 23.26 -1.02
N ILE A 291 -40.39 24.03 -2.00
CA ILE A 291 -39.85 25.37 -1.75
C ILE A 291 -40.98 26.35 -1.40
N GLU A 292 -42.10 26.32 -2.11
CA GLU A 292 -43.27 27.17 -1.82
C GLU A 292 -43.87 26.84 -0.44
N MET A 293 -44.04 25.54 -0.14
CA MET A 293 -44.60 25.08 1.13
C MET A 293 -43.67 25.37 2.32
N SER A 294 -42.36 25.16 2.19
CA SER A 294 -41.39 25.46 3.25
C SER A 294 -41.26 26.95 3.54
N LEU A 295 -41.16 27.80 2.50
CA LEU A 295 -41.11 29.25 2.68
C LEU A 295 -42.38 29.78 3.35
N ARG A 296 -43.56 29.31 2.93
CA ARG A 296 -44.84 29.63 3.56
C ARG A 296 -44.85 29.28 5.05
N TRP A 297 -44.39 28.07 5.40
CA TRP A 297 -44.34 27.59 6.79
C TRP A 297 -43.32 28.34 7.66
N VAL A 298 -42.13 28.68 7.13
CA VAL A 298 -41.11 29.48 7.86
C VAL A 298 -41.64 30.88 8.17
N VAL A 299 -42.22 31.56 7.17
CA VAL A 299 -42.80 32.90 7.34
C VAL A 299 -43.95 32.89 8.36
N MET A 300 -44.82 31.87 8.32
CA MET A 300 -45.88 31.70 9.34
C MET A 300 -45.34 31.48 10.76
N ARG A 301 -44.13 30.91 10.91
CA ARG A 301 -43.52 30.60 12.22
C ARG A 301 -42.57 31.66 12.77
N ASN A 302 -42.10 32.62 11.96
CA ASN A 302 -41.11 33.63 12.36
C ASN A 302 -41.73 35.04 12.40
N PRO A 303 -42.16 35.56 13.57
CA PRO A 303 -42.80 36.87 13.70
C PRO A 303 -41.90 38.07 13.35
N LEU A 304 -40.58 37.86 13.19
CA LEU A 304 -39.66 38.92 12.80
C LEU A 304 -39.74 39.18 11.29
N LEU A 305 -39.89 38.13 10.47
CA LEU A 305 -40.02 38.27 9.00
C LEU A 305 -41.33 38.97 8.62
N THR A 306 -42.45 38.59 9.25
CA THR A 306 -43.79 39.11 8.93
C THR A 306 -43.99 40.60 9.23
N SER A 307 -43.03 41.24 9.90
CA SER A 307 -43.03 42.69 10.12
C SER A 307 -42.80 43.51 8.86
N ASN A 308 -41.98 43.01 7.92
CA ASN A 308 -41.54 43.72 6.71
C ASN A 308 -41.74 42.92 5.41
N ILE A 309 -42.09 41.63 5.49
CA ILE A 309 -42.20 40.73 4.34
C ILE A 309 -43.61 40.13 4.30
N THR A 310 -44.35 40.37 3.21
CA THR A 310 -45.68 39.77 3.01
C THR A 310 -45.58 38.44 2.27
N MET A 311 -46.57 37.56 2.45
CA MET A 311 -46.64 36.27 1.74
C MET A 311 -46.62 36.45 0.21
N GLU A 312 -47.25 37.50 -0.31
CA GLU A 312 -47.24 37.83 -1.74
C GLU A 312 -45.85 38.21 -2.27
N MET A 313 -44.99 38.82 -1.44
CA MET A 313 -43.59 39.06 -1.83
C MET A 313 -42.86 37.73 -2.01
N VAL A 314 -43.05 36.78 -1.09
CA VAL A 314 -42.35 35.49 -1.03
C VAL A 314 -42.77 34.55 -2.17
N LEU A 315 -44.06 34.53 -2.51
CA LEU A 315 -44.59 33.79 -3.67
C LEU A 315 -44.11 34.35 -5.03
N GLN A 316 -43.48 35.53 -5.03
CA GLN A 316 -42.94 36.22 -6.20
C GLN A 316 -41.40 36.36 -6.08
N LEU A 317 -40.72 35.33 -5.57
CA LEU A 317 -39.26 35.26 -5.51
C LEU A 317 -38.62 35.30 -6.93
N PRO A 318 -37.63 36.16 -7.19
CA PRO A 318 -37.03 36.28 -8.52
C PRO A 318 -36.34 34.99 -9.03
N GLY A 319 -36.49 34.75 -10.33
CA GLY A 319 -35.77 33.73 -11.09
C GLY A 319 -36.53 32.41 -11.32
N ARG A 320 -35.78 31.30 -11.37
CA ARG A 320 -36.32 29.96 -11.64
C ARG A 320 -35.60 28.89 -10.82
N ALA A 321 -36.33 27.85 -10.40
CA ALA A 321 -35.78 26.73 -9.63
C ALA A 321 -34.62 25.97 -10.31
N THR A 322 -34.44 26.09 -11.63
CA THR A 322 -33.31 25.54 -12.40
C THR A 322 -32.08 26.47 -12.46
N GLU A 323 -32.26 27.76 -12.20
CA GLU A 323 -31.27 28.82 -12.43
C GLU A 323 -30.57 29.19 -11.12
N ARG A 324 -29.62 28.35 -10.69
CA ARG A 324 -28.90 28.40 -9.39
C ARG A 324 -28.24 29.72 -8.96
N ARG A 325 -28.16 30.72 -9.85
CA ARG A 325 -27.66 32.08 -9.51
C ARG A 325 -28.79 33.04 -9.11
N THR A 326 -30.04 32.59 -9.18
CA THR A 326 -31.23 33.35 -8.77
C THR A 326 -31.67 32.91 -7.38
N PRO A 327 -32.32 33.78 -6.57
CA PRO A 327 -32.77 33.45 -5.22
C PRO A 327 -33.56 32.13 -5.14
N LEU A 328 -34.52 31.93 -6.05
CA LEU A 328 -35.34 30.71 -6.11
C LEU A 328 -34.54 29.46 -6.51
N GLY A 329 -33.61 29.60 -7.47
CA GLY A 329 -32.76 28.50 -7.93
C GLY A 329 -31.66 28.11 -6.95
N GLU A 330 -31.15 29.06 -6.17
CA GLU A 330 -30.18 28.81 -5.10
C GLU A 330 -30.85 28.09 -3.92
N LEU A 331 -32.00 28.58 -3.44
CA LEU A 331 -32.78 27.89 -2.39
C LEU A 331 -33.15 26.46 -2.79
N ASN A 332 -33.60 26.21 -4.02
CA ASN A 332 -33.90 24.86 -4.50
C ASN A 332 -32.67 23.91 -4.48
N TRP A 333 -31.47 24.46 -4.71
CA TRP A 333 -30.22 23.71 -4.69
C TRP A 333 -29.72 23.47 -3.26
N ILE A 334 -29.85 24.45 -2.35
CA ILE A 334 -29.55 24.28 -0.92
C ILE A 334 -30.52 23.28 -0.28
N PHE A 335 -31.82 23.37 -0.56
CA PHE A 335 -32.83 22.39 -0.12
C PHE A 335 -32.48 20.97 -0.56
N THR A 336 -32.03 20.83 -1.82
CA THR A 336 -31.56 19.55 -2.36
C THR A 336 -30.31 19.05 -1.62
N ALA A 337 -29.36 19.91 -1.27
CA ALA A 337 -28.18 19.53 -0.50
C ALA A 337 -28.50 19.13 0.95
N VAL A 338 -29.36 19.89 1.64
CA VAL A 338 -29.80 19.61 3.01
C VAL A 338 -30.55 18.27 3.09
N THR A 339 -31.57 18.07 2.25
CA THR A 339 -32.38 16.84 2.27
C THR A 339 -31.60 15.58 1.88
N ASP A 340 -30.69 15.67 0.92
CA ASP A 340 -29.81 14.55 0.53
C ASP A 340 -28.77 14.23 1.62
N THR A 341 -28.35 15.24 2.39
CA THR A 341 -27.43 15.08 3.52
C THR A 341 -28.11 14.43 4.73
N ILE A 342 -29.32 14.89 5.10
CA ILE A 342 -30.13 14.27 6.16
C ILE A 342 -30.38 12.80 5.83
N ALA A 343 -30.79 12.50 4.59
CA ALA A 343 -31.00 11.13 4.12
C ALA A 343 -29.74 10.25 4.23
N TRP A 344 -28.55 10.79 3.90
CA TRP A 344 -27.29 10.06 4.02
C TRP A 344 -26.93 9.76 5.48
N CYS A 345 -26.99 10.77 6.36
CA CYS A 345 -26.59 10.63 7.76
C CYS A 345 -27.52 9.66 8.51
N VAL A 346 -28.84 9.72 8.23
CA VAL A 346 -29.85 8.86 8.85
C VAL A 346 -29.82 7.42 8.30
N LEU A 347 -29.38 7.21 7.06
CA LEU A 347 -29.31 5.88 6.42
C LEU A 347 -27.88 5.32 6.28
N GLN A 348 -26.90 5.85 7.02
CA GLN A 348 -25.49 5.44 6.93
C GLN A 348 -25.29 3.94 7.19
N ASP A 349 -26.04 3.35 8.13
CA ASP A 349 -26.02 1.90 8.42
C ASP A 349 -26.78 1.05 7.39
N GLN A 350 -27.57 1.68 6.51
CA GLN A 350 -28.40 1.02 5.48
C GLN A 350 -28.11 1.58 4.07
N PRO A 351 -26.86 1.48 3.56
CA PRO A 351 -26.46 2.11 2.30
C PRO A 351 -27.25 1.59 1.08
N GLU A 352 -27.73 0.34 1.11
CA GLU A 352 -28.59 -0.19 0.04
C GLU A 352 -29.98 0.45 0.02
N LEU A 353 -30.52 0.84 1.19
CA LEU A 353 -31.77 1.59 1.26
C LEU A 353 -31.57 3.02 0.76
N PHE A 354 -30.47 3.68 1.15
CA PHE A 354 -30.10 4.99 0.60
C PHE A 354 -29.96 4.95 -0.93
N LYS A 355 -29.22 3.98 -1.48
CA LYS A 355 -29.08 3.77 -2.94
C LYS A 355 -30.45 3.56 -3.62
N ARG A 356 -31.31 2.69 -3.06
CA ARG A 356 -32.63 2.36 -3.60
C ARG A 356 -33.58 3.56 -3.65
N LEU A 357 -33.57 4.41 -2.61
CA LEU A 357 -34.50 5.54 -2.51
C LEU A 357 -33.94 6.83 -3.12
N PHE A 358 -32.67 7.17 -2.88
CA PHE A 358 -32.08 8.47 -3.22
C PHE A 358 -31.13 8.43 -4.43
N ARG A 359 -30.87 7.27 -5.05
CA ARG A 359 -29.98 7.16 -6.23
C ARG A 359 -30.50 6.32 -7.40
N GLN A 360 -31.43 5.37 -7.20
CA GLN A 360 -31.91 4.47 -8.26
C GLN A 360 -32.74 5.18 -9.35
N ASP A 361 -33.72 6.00 -8.95
CA ASP A 361 -34.66 6.68 -9.85
C ASP A 361 -34.84 8.15 -9.43
N LEU A 362 -34.83 9.07 -10.40
CA LEU A 362 -34.91 10.52 -10.18
C LEU A 362 -36.25 10.94 -9.58
N MET A 363 -37.34 10.28 -9.95
CA MET A 363 -38.66 10.56 -9.37
C MET A 363 -38.66 10.22 -7.87
N VAL A 364 -38.30 8.97 -7.55
CA VAL A 364 -38.28 8.43 -6.19
C VAL A 364 -37.34 9.24 -5.28
N ALA A 365 -36.14 9.55 -5.77
CA ALA A 365 -35.16 10.37 -5.06
C ALA A 365 -35.61 11.81 -4.83
N SER A 366 -36.54 12.33 -5.64
CA SER A 366 -37.14 13.64 -5.41
C SER A 366 -38.30 13.56 -4.43
N MET A 367 -39.18 12.56 -4.59
CA MET A 367 -40.28 12.33 -3.65
C MET A 367 -39.79 12.08 -2.23
N PHE A 368 -38.72 11.31 -2.03
CA PHE A 368 -38.19 11.04 -0.68
C PHE A 368 -37.47 12.24 -0.05
N ARG A 369 -36.74 13.06 -0.82
CA ARG A 369 -36.19 14.34 -0.30
C ARG A 369 -37.31 15.27 0.15
N ASN A 370 -38.36 15.38 -0.66
CA ASN A 370 -39.53 16.21 -0.38
C ASN A 370 -40.38 15.64 0.78
N TYR A 371 -40.38 14.31 0.97
CA TYR A 371 -41.01 13.64 2.12
C TYR A 371 -40.34 13.99 3.46
N LEU A 372 -39.03 14.24 3.50
CA LEU A 372 -38.38 14.69 4.75
C LEU A 372 -38.93 16.05 5.20
N LEU A 373 -39.22 16.94 4.25
CA LEU A 373 -39.90 18.21 4.54
C LEU A 373 -41.34 17.98 5.00
N ALA A 374 -42.06 17.02 4.40
CA ALA A 374 -43.40 16.64 4.83
C ALA A 374 -43.41 16.13 6.29
N GLU A 375 -42.47 15.25 6.67
CA GLU A 375 -42.31 14.79 8.06
C GLU A 375 -42.12 15.98 9.01
N ARG A 376 -41.23 16.92 8.67
CA ARG A 376 -40.94 18.11 9.48
C ARG A 376 -42.13 19.05 9.62
N ILE A 377 -42.80 19.39 8.52
CA ILE A 377 -43.94 20.32 8.53
C ILE A 377 -45.14 19.68 9.23
N MET A 378 -45.48 18.43 8.90
CA MET A 378 -46.71 17.80 9.37
C MET A 378 -46.63 17.42 10.86
N ARG A 379 -45.46 17.03 11.38
CA ARG A 379 -45.28 16.79 12.84
C ARG A 379 -45.54 18.04 13.66
N SER A 380 -45.24 19.24 13.14
CA SER A 380 -45.59 20.51 13.81
C SER A 380 -47.10 20.76 13.96
N TYR A 381 -47.93 19.98 13.24
CA TYR A 381 -49.39 19.97 13.32
C TYR A 381 -49.96 18.62 13.80
N GLN A 382 -49.21 17.87 14.62
CA GLN A 382 -49.63 16.59 15.23
C GLN A 382 -50.02 15.51 14.20
N CYS A 383 -49.35 15.51 13.05
CA CYS A 383 -49.65 14.63 11.93
C CYS A 383 -48.35 13.96 11.45
N THR A 384 -48.34 12.63 11.35
CA THR A 384 -47.13 11.81 11.22
C THR A 384 -47.16 11.06 9.88
N PRO A 385 -46.49 11.57 8.83
CA PRO A 385 -46.33 10.84 7.58
C PRO A 385 -45.67 9.47 7.78
N MET A 386 -46.06 8.51 6.95
CA MET A 386 -45.55 7.14 6.97
C MET A 386 -44.99 6.75 5.60
N SER A 387 -43.86 6.03 5.58
CA SER A 387 -43.26 5.50 4.36
C SER A 387 -43.13 3.97 4.39
N THR A 388 -43.12 3.35 3.20
CA THR A 388 -42.64 1.97 3.00
C THR A 388 -41.62 1.98 1.86
N PRO A 389 -40.37 1.56 2.08
CA PRO A 389 -39.76 1.20 3.37
C PRO A 389 -39.82 2.34 4.40
N GLN A 390 -39.85 2.00 5.68
CA GLN A 390 -39.88 2.98 6.78
C GLN A 390 -38.51 3.65 6.93
N LEU A 391 -38.50 4.98 7.00
CA LEU A 391 -37.33 5.76 7.40
C LEU A 391 -37.27 5.92 8.94
N PRO A 392 -36.09 6.04 9.55
CA PRO A 392 -35.94 6.64 10.87
C PRO A 392 -36.37 8.12 10.85
N GLU A 393 -36.60 8.70 12.03
CA GLU A 393 -37.12 10.07 12.14
C GLU A 393 -36.10 11.12 11.67
N THR A 394 -36.55 12.12 10.89
CA THR A 394 -35.70 13.13 10.26
C THR A 394 -36.10 14.59 10.56
N HIS A 395 -37.29 14.82 11.13
CA HIS A 395 -37.84 16.16 11.39
C HIS A 395 -36.95 17.10 12.23
N ASP A 396 -36.28 16.58 13.26
CA ASP A 396 -35.46 17.35 14.21
C ASP A 396 -33.94 17.33 13.88
N HIS A 397 -33.55 16.84 12.70
CA HIS A 397 -32.13 16.74 12.31
C HIS A 397 -31.44 18.13 12.25
N PRO A 398 -30.24 18.33 12.85
CA PRO A 398 -29.61 19.65 12.97
C PRO A 398 -29.43 20.43 11.65
N MET A 399 -29.17 19.72 10.55
CA MET A 399 -29.03 20.31 9.20
C MET A 399 -30.27 21.11 8.74
N TRP A 400 -31.46 20.90 9.34
CA TRP A 400 -32.62 21.77 9.11
C TRP A 400 -32.44 23.21 9.62
N GLN A 401 -31.61 23.43 10.64
CA GLN A 401 -31.29 24.78 11.13
C GLN A 401 -30.47 25.56 10.10
N ALA A 402 -29.60 24.87 9.35
CA ALA A 402 -28.86 25.47 8.23
C ALA A 402 -29.77 25.80 7.03
N TRP A 403 -30.85 25.03 6.81
CA TRP A 403 -31.89 25.38 5.86
C TRP A 403 -32.66 26.64 6.30
N ASP A 404 -33.10 26.69 7.56
CA ASP A 404 -33.85 27.84 8.07
C ASP A 404 -33.02 29.14 8.00
N LEU A 405 -31.72 29.07 8.35
CA LEU A 405 -30.78 30.19 8.20
C LEU A 405 -30.63 30.64 6.73
N ALA A 406 -30.48 29.70 5.79
CA ALA A 406 -30.37 30.04 4.37
C ALA A 406 -31.66 30.66 3.80
N VAL A 407 -32.83 30.26 4.31
CA VAL A 407 -34.12 30.89 4.02
C VAL A 407 -34.17 32.32 4.57
N ASP A 408 -33.86 32.52 5.86
CA ASP A 408 -33.86 33.85 6.50
C ASP A 408 -32.91 34.82 5.77
N MET A 409 -31.70 34.39 5.40
CA MET A 409 -30.74 35.18 4.63
C MET A 409 -31.24 35.59 3.23
N CYS A 410 -32.03 34.74 2.58
CA CYS A 410 -32.60 35.02 1.26
C CYS A 410 -33.81 35.97 1.39
N LEU A 411 -34.72 35.69 2.32
CA LEU A 411 -35.93 36.48 2.54
C LEU A 411 -35.63 37.89 3.05
N PHE A 412 -34.60 38.07 3.88
CA PHE A 412 -34.20 39.40 4.37
C PHE A 412 -33.79 40.37 3.24
N GLN A 413 -33.27 39.85 2.12
CA GLN A 413 -32.89 40.66 0.95
C GLN A 413 -34.09 41.02 0.05
N LEU A 414 -35.21 40.32 0.17
CA LEU A 414 -36.35 40.42 -0.74
C LEU A 414 -36.99 41.83 -0.83
N PRO A 415 -37.12 42.60 0.27
CA PRO A 415 -37.59 43.99 0.19
C PRO A 415 -36.66 44.89 -0.61
N ALA A 416 -35.34 44.71 -0.50
CA ALA A 416 -34.35 45.50 -1.23
C ALA A 416 -34.33 45.16 -2.73
N LEU A 417 -34.44 43.87 -3.06
CA LEU A 417 -34.59 43.40 -4.44
C LEU A 417 -35.83 44.01 -5.12
N LYS A 418 -37.00 43.92 -4.48
CA LYS A 418 -38.24 44.52 -5.04
C LYS A 418 -38.21 46.05 -5.09
N ALA A 419 -37.49 46.71 -4.18
CA ALA A 419 -37.26 48.15 -4.25
C ALA A 419 -36.39 48.51 -5.48
N ALA A 420 -35.35 47.73 -5.80
CA ALA A 420 -34.55 47.93 -7.00
C ALA A 420 -35.36 47.68 -8.29
N GLU A 421 -36.14 46.59 -8.36
CA GLU A 421 -37.02 46.29 -9.50
C GLU A 421 -38.07 47.38 -9.77
N SER A 422 -38.53 48.08 -8.73
CA SER A 422 -39.50 49.18 -8.83
C SER A 422 -38.88 50.57 -9.05
N GLY A 423 -37.58 50.65 -9.36
CA GLY A 423 -36.89 51.90 -9.71
C GLY A 423 -36.22 52.62 -8.53
N GLY A 424 -36.05 51.93 -7.40
CA GLY A 424 -35.25 52.39 -6.27
C GLY A 424 -33.74 52.25 -6.49
N PRO A 425 -32.92 52.33 -5.42
CA PRO A 425 -31.47 52.14 -5.52
C PRO A 425 -31.14 50.72 -6.00
N ALA A 426 -30.16 50.59 -6.89
CA ALA A 426 -29.74 49.30 -7.42
C ALA A 426 -29.19 48.39 -6.31
N TYR A 427 -29.73 47.17 -6.21
CA TYR A 427 -29.33 46.15 -5.26
C TYR A 427 -29.18 44.81 -5.99
N GLU A 428 -28.01 44.19 -5.89
CA GLU A 428 -27.72 42.87 -6.48
C GLU A 428 -27.82 41.77 -5.41
N TYR A 429 -28.36 40.61 -5.77
CA TYR A 429 -28.56 39.50 -4.84
C TYR A 429 -27.23 38.93 -4.34
N GLN A 430 -27.09 38.80 -3.02
CA GLN A 430 -25.94 38.17 -2.39
C GLN A 430 -26.24 36.70 -2.12
N SER A 431 -25.50 35.80 -2.79
CA SER A 431 -25.57 34.36 -2.59
C SER A 431 -25.35 33.95 -1.13
N SER A 432 -26.06 32.90 -0.69
CA SER A 432 -25.91 32.32 0.65
C SER A 432 -24.50 31.76 0.88
N THR A 433 -23.98 31.98 2.10
CA THR A 433 -22.69 31.46 2.57
C THR A 433 -22.69 29.94 2.82
N PHE A 434 -23.86 29.30 2.85
CA PHE A 434 -24.08 27.87 3.17
C PHE A 434 -23.00 26.93 2.60
N PHE A 435 -22.75 26.97 1.29
CA PHE A 435 -21.77 26.06 0.68
C PHE A 435 -20.32 26.34 1.11
N SER A 436 -19.97 27.58 1.42
CA SER A 436 -18.62 27.92 1.92
C SER A 436 -18.43 27.47 3.38
N GLU A 437 -19.47 27.63 4.20
CA GLU A 437 -19.49 27.18 5.60
C GLU A 437 -19.40 25.65 5.69
N GLN A 438 -20.21 24.92 4.92
CA GLN A 438 -20.22 23.46 4.92
C GLN A 438 -18.90 22.86 4.37
N LEU A 439 -18.26 23.49 3.38
CA LEU A 439 -16.89 23.12 2.97
C LEU A 439 -15.88 23.37 4.10
N THR A 440 -16.07 24.40 4.92
CA THR A 440 -15.17 24.72 6.04
C THR A 440 -15.37 23.74 7.21
N ALA A 441 -16.60 23.32 7.49
CA ALA A 441 -16.87 22.25 8.46
C ALA A 441 -16.24 20.91 8.02
N PHE A 442 -16.32 20.57 6.73
CA PHE A 442 -15.65 19.41 6.16
C PHE A 442 -14.12 19.50 6.24
N GLU A 443 -13.56 20.70 6.06
CA GLU A 443 -12.12 20.98 6.19
C GLU A 443 -11.61 20.86 7.63
N VAL A 444 -12.40 21.28 8.63
CA VAL A 444 -12.13 21.04 10.06
C VAL A 444 -12.19 19.55 10.38
N TRP A 445 -13.21 18.83 9.89
CA TRP A 445 -13.30 17.38 10.08
C TRP A 445 -12.07 16.64 9.50
N LEU A 446 -11.55 17.09 8.35
CA LEU A 446 -10.34 16.52 7.74
C LEU A 446 -9.06 16.75 8.56
N ALA A 447 -8.98 17.85 9.33
CA ALA A 447 -7.87 18.10 10.26
C ALA A 447 -7.91 17.16 11.47
N GLU A 448 -9.10 16.87 12.01
CA GLU A 448 -9.29 15.91 13.12
C GLU A 448 -9.35 14.44 12.66
N GLY A 449 -9.50 14.19 11.35
CA GLY A 449 -9.93 12.93 10.74
C GLY A 449 -8.99 11.72 10.86
N ALA A 450 -7.97 11.76 11.73
CA ALA A 450 -7.27 10.58 12.21
C ALA A 450 -7.98 9.93 13.42
N VAL A 451 -8.72 10.71 14.21
CA VAL A 451 -9.26 10.31 15.53
C VAL A 451 -10.75 9.93 15.46
N ASN A 452 -11.49 10.42 14.47
CA ASN A 452 -12.95 10.29 14.40
C ASN A 452 -13.39 9.12 13.48
N PRO A 453 -14.01 8.05 14.01
CA PRO A 453 -14.40 6.88 13.21
C PRO A 453 -15.70 7.05 12.39
N LYS A 454 -16.32 8.24 12.40
CA LYS A 454 -17.57 8.50 11.66
C LYS A 454 -17.30 9.17 10.32
N ILE A 455 -18.02 8.73 9.28
CA ILE A 455 -18.05 9.38 7.96
C ILE A 455 -18.54 10.84 8.14
N PRO A 456 -17.89 11.84 7.52
CA PRO A 456 -18.30 13.24 7.61
C PRO A 456 -19.68 13.48 6.98
N GLU A 457 -20.54 14.19 7.72
CA GLU A 457 -21.91 14.52 7.31
C GLU A 457 -21.95 15.33 6.01
N GLN A 458 -20.95 16.18 5.77
CA GLN A 458 -20.91 17.11 4.63
C GLN A 458 -20.57 16.43 3.28
N LEU A 459 -20.28 15.14 3.24
CA LEU A 459 -19.85 14.43 2.03
C LEU A 459 -20.87 14.51 0.85
N PRO A 460 -22.20 14.45 1.06
CA PRO A 460 -23.19 14.73 0.00
C PRO A 460 -23.23 16.20 -0.41
N ILE A 461 -22.92 17.14 0.50
CA ILE A 461 -22.82 18.57 0.18
C ILE A 461 -21.64 18.82 -0.76
N VAL A 462 -20.48 18.18 -0.51
CA VAL A 462 -19.32 18.23 -1.43
C VAL A 462 -19.71 17.79 -2.84
N LEU A 463 -20.47 16.69 -2.98
CA LEU A 463 -21.01 16.22 -4.27
C LEU A 463 -21.89 17.29 -4.94
N GLN A 464 -22.79 17.96 -4.19
CA GLN A 464 -23.61 19.04 -4.74
C GLN A 464 -22.75 20.25 -5.16
N VAL A 465 -21.66 20.55 -4.46
CA VAL A 465 -20.74 21.65 -4.79
C VAL A 465 -19.90 21.36 -6.03
N LEU A 466 -19.59 20.09 -6.38
CA LEU A 466 -18.93 19.75 -7.65
C LEU A 466 -19.72 20.25 -8.88
N LEU A 467 -21.05 20.36 -8.75
CA LEU A 467 -21.94 20.91 -9.78
C LEU A 467 -21.91 22.45 -9.87
N SER A 468 -21.24 23.13 -8.94
CA SER A 468 -20.93 24.57 -9.03
C SER A 468 -19.84 24.84 -10.07
N GLN A 469 -19.55 26.11 -10.31
CA GLN A 469 -18.28 26.56 -10.88
C GLN A 469 -17.42 27.21 -9.78
N VAL A 470 -18.00 28.14 -9.02
CA VAL A 470 -17.31 29.03 -8.06
C VAL A 470 -16.50 28.26 -7.00
N HIS A 471 -17.08 27.24 -6.38
CA HIS A 471 -16.44 26.50 -5.29
C HIS A 471 -15.88 25.13 -5.71
N ARG A 472 -15.88 24.81 -7.01
CA ARG A 472 -15.54 23.47 -7.52
C ARG A 472 -14.10 23.08 -7.17
N LEU A 473 -13.14 23.99 -7.32
CA LEU A 473 -11.73 23.70 -7.06
C LEU A 473 -11.51 23.37 -5.57
N ARG A 474 -12.03 24.19 -4.63
CA ARG A 474 -11.97 23.90 -3.19
C ARG A 474 -12.64 22.56 -2.84
N ALA A 475 -13.81 22.29 -3.40
CA ALA A 475 -14.51 21.03 -3.16
C ALA A 475 -13.75 19.80 -3.69
N LEU A 476 -13.05 19.91 -4.84
CA LEU A 476 -12.18 18.85 -5.35
C LEU A 476 -10.92 18.67 -4.49
N ILE A 477 -10.29 19.74 -4.01
CA ILE A 477 -9.10 19.68 -3.15
C ILE A 477 -9.43 19.00 -1.81
N LEU A 478 -10.54 19.39 -1.19
CA LEU A 478 -11.00 18.74 0.04
C LEU A 478 -11.44 17.30 -0.20
N LEU A 479 -12.03 16.99 -1.37
CA LEU A 479 -12.29 15.61 -1.77
C LEU A 479 -10.99 14.81 -1.94
N SER A 480 -9.93 15.36 -2.55
CA SER A 480 -8.65 14.64 -2.64
C SER A 480 -8.06 14.34 -1.25
N ARG A 481 -8.10 15.30 -0.32
CA ARG A 481 -7.69 15.11 1.09
C ARG A 481 -8.53 14.03 1.80
N PHE A 482 -9.82 13.92 1.48
CA PHE A 482 -10.69 12.85 2.01
C PHE A 482 -10.34 11.47 1.42
N LEU A 483 -10.12 11.38 0.11
CA LEU A 483 -9.76 10.11 -0.56
C LEU A 483 -8.33 9.65 -0.20
N ASP A 484 -7.47 10.55 0.28
CA ASP A 484 -6.14 10.22 0.81
C ASP A 484 -6.21 9.38 2.10
N LEU A 485 -7.32 9.43 2.86
CA LEU A 485 -7.52 8.65 4.08
C LEU A 485 -7.65 7.13 3.85
N GLY A 486 -7.54 6.66 2.60
CA GLY A 486 -7.45 5.26 2.22
C GLY A 486 -8.76 4.63 1.69
N PRO A 487 -8.77 3.31 1.44
CA PRO A 487 -9.82 2.65 0.65
C PRO A 487 -11.24 2.77 1.20
N TRP A 488 -11.39 2.94 2.52
CA TRP A 488 -12.70 3.12 3.17
C TRP A 488 -13.36 4.45 2.77
N ALA A 489 -12.58 5.53 2.65
CA ALA A 489 -13.06 6.86 2.28
C ALA A 489 -13.43 6.91 0.78
N VAL A 490 -12.65 6.22 -0.05
CA VAL A 490 -12.97 6.00 -1.47
C VAL A 490 -14.32 5.27 -1.61
N ASN A 491 -14.52 4.17 -0.88
CA ASN A 491 -15.78 3.43 -0.88
C ASN A 491 -16.98 4.28 -0.38
N ALA A 492 -16.77 5.13 0.64
CA ALA A 492 -17.79 6.06 1.12
C ALA A 492 -18.18 7.08 0.05
N ALA A 493 -17.22 7.74 -0.60
CA ALA A 493 -17.47 8.72 -1.66
C ALA A 493 -18.15 8.11 -2.90
N LEU A 494 -17.75 6.88 -3.28
CA LEU A 494 -18.41 6.12 -4.34
C LEU A 494 -19.86 5.76 -3.96
N SER A 495 -20.11 5.37 -2.70
CA SER A 495 -21.46 5.06 -2.19
C SER A 495 -22.39 6.27 -2.09
N VAL A 496 -21.87 7.46 -1.78
CA VAL A 496 -22.60 8.75 -1.89
C VAL A 496 -22.98 9.07 -3.34
N GLY A 497 -22.27 8.48 -4.31
CA GLY A 497 -22.56 8.58 -5.75
C GLY A 497 -21.72 9.61 -6.48
N ILE A 498 -20.48 9.88 -6.04
CA ILE A 498 -19.64 10.95 -6.61
C ILE A 498 -19.12 10.65 -8.02
N PHE A 499 -19.02 9.37 -8.38
CA PHE A 499 -18.39 8.86 -9.60
C PHE A 499 -18.87 9.53 -10.92
N PRO A 500 -20.18 9.67 -11.21
CA PRO A 500 -20.64 10.23 -12.49
C PRO A 500 -20.26 11.72 -12.67
N TYR A 501 -20.06 12.43 -11.56
CA TYR A 501 -19.66 13.84 -11.58
C TYR A 501 -18.15 13.96 -11.88
N VAL A 502 -17.33 13.15 -11.21
CA VAL A 502 -15.88 13.08 -11.43
C VAL A 502 -15.54 12.58 -12.83
N LEU A 503 -16.28 11.59 -13.37
CA LEU A 503 -16.15 11.14 -14.75
C LEU A 503 -16.48 12.25 -15.75
N LYS A 504 -17.59 12.97 -15.55
CA LYS A 504 -17.97 14.09 -16.42
C LYS A 504 -16.97 15.26 -16.37
N LEU A 505 -16.27 15.46 -15.24
CA LEU A 505 -15.26 16.50 -15.12
C LEU A 505 -14.00 16.26 -15.96
N LEU A 506 -13.72 15.03 -16.41
CA LEU A 506 -12.66 14.75 -17.39
C LEU A 506 -12.91 15.42 -18.76
N GLN A 507 -14.15 15.81 -19.06
CA GLN A 507 -14.50 16.57 -20.27
C GLN A 507 -14.28 18.09 -20.11
N SER A 508 -13.76 18.55 -18.96
CA SER A 508 -13.52 19.97 -18.68
C SER A 508 -12.18 20.46 -19.25
N PRO A 509 -12.14 21.59 -19.98
CA PRO A 509 -10.89 22.17 -20.49
C PRO A 509 -10.08 22.94 -19.43
N ALA A 510 -10.60 23.11 -18.21
CA ALA A 510 -9.99 23.92 -17.16
C ALA A 510 -8.71 23.25 -16.61
N ALA A 511 -7.55 23.88 -16.86
CA ALA A 511 -6.24 23.32 -16.51
C ALA A 511 -6.02 23.16 -14.99
N GLU A 512 -6.57 24.09 -14.19
CA GLU A 512 -6.56 24.08 -12.72
C GLU A 512 -7.12 22.78 -12.09
N LEU A 513 -7.99 22.07 -12.81
CA LEU A 513 -8.61 20.84 -12.31
C LEU A 513 -7.72 19.60 -12.53
N LYS A 514 -6.69 19.69 -13.38
CA LYS A 514 -5.86 18.53 -13.79
C LYS A 514 -5.15 17.85 -12.63
N PRO A 515 -4.40 18.54 -11.73
CA PRO A 515 -3.68 17.88 -10.63
C PRO A 515 -4.63 17.07 -9.74
N VAL A 516 -5.75 17.70 -9.38
CA VAL A 516 -6.72 17.15 -8.42
C VAL A 516 -7.55 16.02 -9.04
N LEU A 517 -7.96 16.14 -10.30
CA LEU A 517 -8.68 15.06 -10.99
C LEU A 517 -7.79 13.84 -11.26
N VAL A 518 -6.50 14.03 -11.56
CA VAL A 518 -5.54 12.92 -11.66
C VAL A 518 -5.41 12.19 -10.33
N PHE A 519 -5.22 12.92 -9.23
CA PHE A 519 -5.14 12.32 -7.89
C PHE A 519 -6.41 11.55 -7.51
N ILE A 520 -7.59 12.16 -7.69
CA ILE A 520 -8.89 11.52 -7.41
C ILE A 520 -9.04 10.22 -8.22
N TRP A 521 -8.68 10.21 -9.51
CA TRP A 521 -8.78 9.02 -10.35
C TRP A 521 -7.78 7.92 -9.99
N ALA A 522 -6.57 8.27 -9.54
CA ALA A 522 -5.62 7.30 -8.99
C ALA A 522 -6.22 6.62 -7.74
N ARG A 523 -6.76 7.40 -6.79
CA ARG A 523 -7.41 6.85 -5.57
C ARG A 523 -8.62 5.97 -5.90
N ILE A 524 -9.45 6.33 -6.89
CA ILE A 524 -10.59 5.50 -7.32
C ILE A 524 -10.12 4.18 -7.96
N LEU A 525 -9.14 4.20 -8.87
CA LEU A 525 -8.70 3.01 -9.60
C LEU A 525 -7.80 2.07 -8.81
N ALA A 526 -7.06 2.58 -7.81
CA ALA A 526 -6.33 1.75 -6.85
C ALA A 526 -7.28 0.85 -6.03
N VAL A 527 -8.53 1.30 -5.83
CA VAL A 527 -9.55 0.62 -5.04
C VAL A 527 -10.48 -0.21 -5.93
N ASP A 528 -11.14 0.39 -6.94
CA ASP A 528 -12.08 -0.30 -7.82
C ASP A 528 -11.66 -0.25 -9.30
N ARG A 529 -11.01 -1.34 -9.74
CA ARG A 529 -10.57 -1.57 -11.13
C ARG A 529 -11.74 -1.63 -12.14
N SER A 530 -12.98 -1.88 -11.71
CA SER A 530 -14.13 -2.05 -12.64
C SER A 530 -14.45 -0.80 -13.47
N CYS A 531 -14.01 0.37 -13.00
CA CYS A 531 -14.18 1.68 -13.63
C CYS A 531 -13.51 1.81 -15.02
N GLN A 532 -12.65 0.86 -15.41
CA GLN A 532 -12.15 0.65 -16.77
C GLN A 532 -13.23 0.85 -17.86
N ASN A 533 -14.39 0.20 -17.68
CA ASN A 533 -15.46 0.19 -18.69
C ASN A 533 -16.07 1.56 -18.91
N ASP A 534 -16.25 2.32 -17.82
CA ASP A 534 -16.82 3.66 -17.84
C ASP A 534 -15.83 4.69 -18.45
N LEU A 535 -14.53 4.56 -18.14
CA LEU A 535 -13.46 5.36 -18.75
C LEU A 535 -13.31 5.12 -20.26
N LEU A 536 -13.46 3.87 -20.73
CA LEU A 536 -13.42 3.56 -22.17
C LEU A 536 -14.61 4.21 -22.89
N LYS A 537 -15.81 4.05 -22.32
CA LYS A 537 -17.09 4.46 -22.93
C LYS A 537 -17.21 5.97 -23.15
N ASP A 538 -16.80 6.77 -22.16
CA ASP A 538 -16.90 8.23 -22.21
C ASP A 538 -15.56 8.88 -22.69
N HIS A 539 -14.65 8.07 -23.26
CA HIS A 539 -13.29 8.43 -23.73
C HIS A 539 -12.38 9.10 -22.68
N GLY A 540 -12.65 8.91 -21.38
CA GLY A 540 -11.92 9.53 -20.27
C GLY A 540 -10.43 9.17 -20.22
N TYR A 541 -10.03 8.01 -20.74
CA TYR A 541 -8.62 7.58 -20.80
C TYR A 541 -7.72 8.60 -21.53
N ALA A 542 -8.24 9.29 -22.55
CA ALA A 542 -7.48 10.27 -23.34
C ALA A 542 -7.04 11.49 -22.50
N TYR A 543 -7.73 11.80 -21.40
CA TYR A 543 -7.37 12.89 -20.48
C TYR A 543 -5.97 12.67 -19.87
N PHE A 544 -5.68 11.45 -19.42
CA PHE A 544 -4.43 11.08 -18.78
C PHE A 544 -3.28 10.97 -19.79
N ILE A 545 -3.56 10.47 -21.00
CA ILE A 545 -2.59 10.42 -22.11
C ILE A 545 -2.14 11.84 -22.51
N ASN A 546 -3.07 12.79 -22.52
CA ASN A 546 -2.76 14.20 -22.78
C ASN A 546 -1.89 14.85 -21.69
N ILE A 547 -1.86 14.32 -20.47
CA ILE A 547 -1.00 14.78 -19.37
C ILE A 547 0.37 14.07 -19.42
N LEU A 548 0.38 12.79 -19.77
CA LEU A 548 1.59 12.00 -19.97
C LEU A 548 2.40 12.45 -21.21
N THR A 549 1.76 13.01 -22.25
CA THR A 549 2.47 13.43 -23.48
C THR A 549 3.44 14.60 -23.22
N PRO A 550 4.75 14.48 -23.53
CA PRO A 550 5.78 15.46 -23.11
C PRO A 550 5.57 16.87 -23.67
N ASN A 551 5.16 17.01 -24.93
CA ASN A 551 5.11 18.29 -25.65
C ASN A 551 3.84 19.14 -25.36
N ASN A 552 3.08 18.84 -24.31
CA ASN A 552 1.84 19.56 -24.00
C ASN A 552 2.09 20.87 -23.25
N ALA A 553 2.36 21.94 -24.00
CA ALA A 553 2.71 23.29 -23.50
C ALA A 553 1.63 24.00 -22.64
N MET A 554 0.47 23.37 -22.36
CA MET A 554 -0.55 23.88 -21.43
C MET A 554 -0.33 23.50 -19.95
N LEU A 555 0.72 22.73 -19.61
CA LEU A 555 0.90 22.15 -18.28
C LEU A 555 1.78 23.03 -17.36
N SER A 556 1.28 24.19 -16.94
CA SER A 556 1.82 24.92 -15.78
C SER A 556 1.29 24.26 -14.50
N ILE A 557 1.83 23.07 -14.20
CA ILE A 557 1.44 22.21 -13.08
C ILE A 557 2.67 22.03 -12.17
N PRO A 558 2.57 22.25 -10.84
CA PRO A 558 3.61 21.85 -9.89
C PRO A 558 3.82 20.33 -9.94
N HIS A 559 5.04 19.83 -9.66
CA HIS A 559 5.31 18.39 -9.56
C HIS A 559 4.85 17.57 -10.79
N VAL A 560 5.19 18.03 -12.01
CA VAL A 560 4.70 17.42 -13.26
C VAL A 560 4.97 15.91 -13.34
N SER A 561 6.15 15.44 -12.91
CA SER A 561 6.50 14.02 -12.99
C SER A 561 5.64 13.13 -12.09
N GLU A 562 5.31 13.56 -10.87
CA GLU A 562 4.36 12.83 -9.99
C GLU A 562 2.98 12.68 -10.65
N HIS A 563 2.43 13.75 -11.23
CA HIS A 563 1.14 13.70 -11.91
C HIS A 563 1.19 12.91 -13.23
N ARG A 564 2.35 12.83 -13.90
CA ARG A 564 2.59 11.89 -14.99
C ARG A 564 2.67 10.44 -14.47
N ALA A 565 3.27 10.19 -13.32
CA ALA A 565 3.37 8.86 -12.72
C ALA A 565 1.99 8.34 -12.31
N MET A 566 1.16 9.17 -11.67
CA MET A 566 -0.26 8.90 -11.42
C MET A 566 -1.02 8.63 -12.73
N SER A 567 -0.74 9.40 -13.79
CA SER A 567 -1.37 9.18 -15.12
C SER A 567 -0.95 7.87 -15.76
N ALA A 568 0.32 7.48 -15.63
CA ALA A 568 0.85 6.18 -16.08
C ALA A 568 0.26 5.02 -15.27
N PHE A 569 0.09 5.17 -13.96
CA PHE A 569 -0.63 4.22 -13.10
C PHE A 569 -2.11 4.07 -13.50
N ILE A 570 -2.82 5.18 -13.74
CA ILE A 570 -4.21 5.16 -14.20
C ILE A 570 -4.33 4.41 -15.53
N LEU A 571 -3.37 4.61 -16.44
CA LEU A 571 -3.32 3.92 -17.74
C LEU A 571 -2.87 2.45 -17.61
N SER A 572 -1.99 2.11 -16.67
CA SER A 572 -1.59 0.73 -16.39
C SER A 572 -2.76 -0.06 -15.85
N VAL A 573 -3.50 0.48 -14.86
CA VAL A 573 -4.74 -0.12 -14.32
C VAL A 573 -5.83 -0.18 -15.39
N PHE A 574 -5.94 0.80 -16.27
CA PHE A 574 -6.86 0.78 -17.42
C PHE A 574 -6.57 -0.37 -18.41
N CYS A 575 -5.35 -0.91 -18.45
CA CYS A 575 -4.97 -2.00 -19.34
C CYS A 575 -5.03 -3.42 -18.71
N ILE A 576 -5.00 -3.55 -17.37
CA ILE A 576 -5.03 -4.88 -16.69
C ILE A 576 -6.22 -5.70 -17.18
N ASP A 577 -5.95 -6.87 -17.75
CA ASP A 577 -6.92 -7.85 -18.26
C ASP A 577 -8.00 -7.30 -19.22
N PHE A 578 -7.83 -6.08 -19.72
CA PHE A 578 -8.85 -5.34 -20.45
C PHE A 578 -8.39 -5.01 -21.88
N ARG A 579 -8.55 -5.99 -22.77
CA ARG A 579 -8.09 -5.92 -24.18
C ARG A 579 -8.60 -4.69 -24.96
N ALA A 580 -9.80 -4.21 -24.62
CA ALA A 580 -10.37 -3.01 -25.22
C ALA A 580 -9.64 -1.72 -24.76
N GLY A 581 -9.21 -1.66 -23.49
CA GLY A 581 -8.37 -0.59 -22.96
C GLY A 581 -6.96 -0.59 -23.57
N GLN A 582 -6.32 -1.76 -23.64
CA GLN A 582 -5.04 -1.93 -24.35
C GLN A 582 -5.12 -1.37 -25.79
N GLN A 583 -6.15 -1.75 -26.55
CA GLN A 583 -6.38 -1.29 -27.93
C GLN A 583 -6.64 0.24 -28.02
N ALA A 584 -7.33 0.82 -27.05
CA ALA A 584 -7.55 2.27 -26.98
C ALA A 584 -6.24 3.03 -26.70
N CYS A 585 -5.37 2.51 -25.83
CA CYS A 585 -4.05 3.06 -25.54
C CYS A 585 -3.09 2.96 -26.73
N LEU A 586 -3.09 1.85 -27.47
CA LEU A 586 -2.27 1.68 -28.68
C LEU A 586 -2.61 2.72 -29.76
N ARG A 587 -3.89 2.89 -30.07
CA ARG A 587 -4.37 3.91 -31.04
C ARG A 587 -4.10 5.35 -30.62
N SER A 588 -3.70 5.56 -29.37
CA SER A 588 -3.39 6.85 -28.76
C SER A 588 -1.88 7.04 -28.50
N ASN A 589 -1.04 6.18 -29.07
CA ASN A 589 0.44 6.22 -28.99
C ASN A 589 1.01 6.24 -27.55
N VAL A 590 0.34 5.55 -26.61
CA VAL A 590 0.78 5.49 -25.20
C VAL A 590 2.19 4.90 -25.05
N ILE A 591 2.59 3.96 -25.90
CA ILE A 591 3.96 3.39 -25.90
C ILE A 591 4.99 4.51 -26.09
N SER A 592 4.85 5.32 -27.15
CA SER A 592 5.74 6.46 -27.42
C SER A 592 5.73 7.51 -26.31
N ALA A 593 4.55 7.82 -25.76
CA ALA A 593 4.41 8.76 -24.64
C ALA A 593 5.12 8.26 -23.37
N CYS A 594 5.07 6.95 -23.08
CA CYS A 594 5.83 6.32 -22.00
C CYS A 594 7.34 6.31 -22.28
N LEU A 595 7.76 5.88 -23.48
CA LEU A 595 9.17 5.77 -23.88
C LEU A 595 9.90 7.13 -23.97
N ALA A 596 9.20 8.24 -23.84
CA ALA A 596 9.77 9.59 -23.73
C ALA A 596 10.23 9.96 -22.30
N HIS A 597 9.74 9.28 -21.27
CA HIS A 597 10.06 9.57 -19.85
C HIS A 597 10.85 8.44 -19.17
N VAL A 598 11.45 7.52 -19.96
CA VAL A 598 12.35 6.48 -19.45
C VAL A 598 13.56 7.10 -18.74
N ASP A 599 14.02 8.26 -19.20
CA ASP A 599 15.18 8.98 -18.67
C ASP A 599 14.79 10.20 -17.79
N ASP A 600 13.54 10.27 -17.30
CA ASP A 600 13.08 11.38 -16.43
C ASP A 600 13.74 11.29 -15.02
N PRO A 601 14.14 12.40 -14.38
CA PRO A 601 14.80 12.37 -13.08
C PRO A 601 13.96 11.74 -11.96
N ASP A 602 12.63 11.83 -12.01
CA ASP A 602 11.75 11.26 -10.98
C ASP A 602 11.68 9.72 -11.07
N PRO A 603 12.14 8.97 -10.03
CA PRO A 603 12.08 7.52 -10.04
C PRO A 603 10.65 6.98 -10.02
N LEU A 604 9.67 7.70 -9.46
CA LEU A 604 8.28 7.25 -9.42
C LEU A 604 7.67 7.25 -10.84
N LEU A 605 7.97 8.26 -11.65
CA LEU A 605 7.63 8.28 -13.08
C LEU A 605 8.33 7.17 -13.85
N ARG A 606 9.65 6.96 -13.68
CA ARG A 606 10.37 5.85 -14.35
C ARG A 606 9.76 4.49 -14.00
N GLN A 607 9.45 4.27 -12.72
CA GLN A 607 8.77 3.06 -12.23
C GLN A 607 7.42 2.84 -12.96
N TRP A 608 6.53 3.84 -12.92
CA TRP A 608 5.17 3.69 -13.48
C TRP A 608 5.11 3.72 -15.00
N VAL A 609 6.08 4.34 -15.68
CA VAL A 609 6.30 4.20 -17.13
C VAL A 609 6.57 2.75 -17.50
N CYS A 610 7.49 2.08 -16.79
CA CYS A 610 7.77 0.66 -17.01
C CYS A 610 6.54 -0.22 -16.74
N LEU A 611 5.83 0.01 -15.62
CA LEU A 611 4.64 -0.77 -15.26
C LEU A 611 3.45 -0.51 -16.20
N CYS A 612 3.31 0.70 -16.76
CA CYS A 612 2.31 0.99 -17.78
C CYS A 612 2.60 0.28 -19.10
N LEU A 613 3.84 0.32 -19.58
CA LEU A 613 4.29 -0.42 -20.76
C LEU A 613 4.03 -1.92 -20.59
N ALA A 614 4.38 -2.48 -19.42
CA ALA A 614 4.17 -3.88 -19.08
C ALA A 614 2.72 -4.34 -19.26
N GLN A 615 1.73 -3.52 -18.85
CA GLN A 615 0.30 -3.83 -18.95
C GLN A 615 -0.27 -3.59 -20.36
N VAL A 616 0.21 -2.58 -21.09
CA VAL A 616 -0.22 -2.29 -22.48
C VAL A 616 0.12 -3.45 -23.43
N TRP A 617 1.28 -4.10 -23.24
CA TRP A 617 1.72 -5.23 -24.07
C TRP A 617 1.52 -6.63 -23.48
N MET A 618 0.98 -6.75 -22.26
CA MET A 618 0.67 -8.04 -21.66
C MET A 618 -0.26 -8.86 -22.57
N ASN A 619 0.22 -10.04 -22.99
CA ASN A 619 -0.47 -10.94 -23.93
C ASN A 619 -0.87 -10.28 -25.28
N ASN A 620 -0.14 -9.28 -25.76
CA ASN A 620 -0.53 -8.45 -26.90
C ASN A 620 0.61 -8.23 -27.93
N SER A 621 0.76 -9.13 -28.89
CA SER A 621 1.84 -9.11 -29.91
C SER A 621 1.88 -7.82 -30.76
N GLU A 622 0.73 -7.16 -30.99
CA GLU A 622 0.66 -5.89 -31.73
C GLU A 622 1.40 -4.76 -30.97
N ALA A 623 1.14 -4.65 -29.66
CA ALA A 623 1.84 -3.71 -28.78
C ALA A 623 3.35 -3.98 -28.75
N LYS A 624 3.74 -5.26 -28.69
CA LYS A 624 5.16 -5.67 -28.71
C LYS A 624 5.84 -5.28 -30.01
N SER A 625 5.15 -5.45 -31.14
CA SER A 625 5.66 -5.10 -32.46
C SER A 625 5.93 -3.60 -32.60
N ILE A 626 5.05 -2.75 -32.04
CA ILE A 626 5.25 -1.30 -31.95
C ILE A 626 6.42 -0.95 -31.02
N ALA A 627 6.50 -1.58 -29.84
CA ALA A 627 7.61 -1.38 -28.90
C ALA A 627 8.98 -1.86 -29.43
N ILE A 628 9.01 -2.82 -30.38
CA ILE A 628 10.23 -3.16 -31.13
C ILE A 628 10.61 -2.03 -32.07
N ALA A 629 9.65 -1.49 -32.84
CA ALA A 629 9.89 -0.41 -33.81
C ALA A 629 10.32 0.93 -33.17
N GLU A 630 9.98 1.16 -31.89
CA GLU A 630 10.42 2.32 -31.10
C GLU A 630 11.64 2.03 -30.19
N ASN A 631 12.34 0.91 -30.39
CA ASN A 631 13.49 0.45 -29.57
C ASN A 631 13.23 0.41 -28.05
N GLY A 632 11.97 0.23 -27.64
CA GLY A 632 11.56 0.28 -26.23
C GLY A 632 12.18 -0.81 -25.36
N HIS A 633 12.58 -1.93 -25.95
CA HIS A 633 13.27 -3.02 -25.26
C HIS A 633 14.74 -2.68 -24.96
N GLU A 634 15.44 -1.97 -25.83
CA GLU A 634 16.79 -1.45 -25.57
C GLU A 634 16.73 -0.40 -24.44
N LYS A 635 15.77 0.53 -24.52
CA LYS A 635 15.50 1.54 -23.48
C LYS A 635 15.20 0.92 -22.11
N LEU A 636 14.34 -0.10 -22.03
CA LEU A 636 14.10 -0.79 -20.75
C LEU A 636 15.30 -1.59 -20.24
N THR A 637 16.25 -1.95 -21.11
CA THR A 637 17.45 -2.68 -20.71
C THR A 637 18.46 -1.76 -20.00
N THR A 638 18.51 -0.46 -20.32
CA THR A 638 19.38 0.49 -19.59
C THR A 638 18.92 0.69 -18.14
N LEU A 639 17.62 0.68 -17.89
CA LEU A 639 17.04 0.80 -16.54
C LEU A 639 17.34 -0.40 -15.62
N LEU A 640 17.93 -1.49 -16.13
CA LEU A 640 18.44 -2.58 -15.29
C LEU A 640 19.69 -2.17 -14.47
N THR A 641 20.27 -1.00 -14.76
CA THR A 641 21.35 -0.38 -13.96
C THR A 641 20.92 0.94 -13.29
N ASP A 642 19.62 1.20 -13.14
CA ASP A 642 19.10 2.37 -12.41
C ASP A 642 19.51 2.32 -10.92
N ASN A 643 19.79 3.49 -10.33
CA ASN A 643 20.14 3.61 -8.92
C ASN A 643 19.03 3.07 -7.99
N VAL A 644 17.75 3.12 -8.39
CA VAL A 644 16.60 2.78 -7.52
C VAL A 644 16.12 1.34 -7.76
N PRO A 645 16.11 0.45 -6.73
CA PRO A 645 15.70 -0.95 -6.86
C PRO A 645 14.28 -1.14 -7.45
N GLU A 646 13.33 -0.29 -7.09
CA GLU A 646 11.96 -0.30 -7.60
C GLU A 646 11.90 -0.05 -9.11
N VAL A 647 12.77 0.81 -9.66
CA VAL A 647 12.86 1.06 -11.11
C VAL A 647 13.47 -0.15 -11.80
N ARG A 648 14.58 -0.71 -11.27
CA ARG A 648 15.19 -1.95 -11.81
C ARG A 648 14.20 -3.12 -11.83
N ALA A 649 13.44 -3.30 -10.74
CA ALA A 649 12.40 -4.32 -10.64
C ALA A 649 11.25 -4.10 -11.63
N SER A 650 10.87 -2.84 -11.88
CA SER A 650 9.81 -2.47 -12.84
C SER A 650 10.23 -2.68 -14.28
N ALA A 651 11.46 -2.32 -14.63
CA ALA A 651 12.06 -2.62 -15.94
C ALA A 651 12.14 -4.13 -16.16
N MET A 652 12.61 -4.90 -15.17
CA MET A 652 12.66 -6.36 -15.25
C MET A 652 11.27 -7.00 -15.36
N TYR A 653 10.25 -6.47 -14.67
CA TYR A 653 8.85 -6.91 -14.82
C TYR A 653 8.31 -6.61 -16.23
N ALA A 654 8.57 -5.42 -16.77
CA ALA A 654 8.14 -5.04 -18.11
C ALA A 654 8.78 -5.89 -19.21
N LEU A 655 10.08 -6.21 -19.07
CA LEU A 655 10.79 -7.16 -19.92
C LEU A 655 10.24 -8.59 -19.76
N SER A 656 9.89 -9.02 -18.54
CA SER A 656 9.26 -10.33 -18.28
C SER A 656 7.93 -10.52 -19.03
N THR A 657 7.05 -9.51 -19.03
CA THR A 657 5.80 -9.58 -19.82
C THR A 657 6.05 -9.41 -21.32
N PHE A 658 7.10 -8.67 -21.72
CA PHE A 658 7.51 -8.51 -23.11
C PHE A 658 7.97 -9.82 -23.75
N LEU A 659 8.78 -10.63 -23.07
CA LEU A 659 9.25 -11.94 -23.54
C LEU A 659 8.09 -12.91 -23.87
N SER A 660 6.94 -12.78 -23.20
CA SER A 660 5.79 -13.69 -23.30
C SER A 660 4.96 -13.53 -24.59
N ASP A 661 5.53 -13.68 -25.79
CA ASP A 661 4.77 -13.68 -27.07
C ASP A 661 4.56 -15.10 -27.62
N PRO A 662 3.32 -15.54 -27.95
CA PRO A 662 3.08 -16.80 -28.64
C PRO A 662 3.43 -16.78 -30.14
N ASN A 663 3.43 -15.62 -30.80
CA ASN A 663 3.61 -15.49 -32.25
C ASN A 663 5.08 -15.20 -32.62
N LYS A 664 5.98 -16.12 -32.26
CA LYS A 664 7.43 -15.92 -32.42
C LYS A 664 7.88 -15.97 -33.88
N SER A 665 8.43 -14.86 -34.37
CA SER A 665 9.31 -14.84 -35.54
C SER A 665 10.76 -15.04 -35.12
N GLU A 666 11.64 -15.44 -36.07
CA GLU A 666 13.08 -15.60 -35.82
C GLU A 666 13.73 -14.29 -35.32
N GLN A 667 13.29 -13.14 -35.84
CA GLN A 667 13.73 -11.82 -35.37
C GLN A 667 13.33 -11.54 -33.92
N ILE A 668 12.11 -11.92 -33.51
CA ILE A 668 11.65 -11.79 -32.13
C ILE A 668 12.47 -12.69 -31.19
N ILE A 669 12.77 -13.94 -31.59
CA ILE A 669 13.58 -14.87 -30.80
C ILE A 669 14.99 -14.29 -30.54
N ASN A 670 15.62 -13.67 -31.54
CA ASN A 670 16.93 -13.03 -31.37
C ASN A 670 16.87 -11.82 -30.42
N ILE A 671 15.78 -11.04 -30.44
CA ILE A 671 15.55 -9.94 -29.49
C ILE A 671 15.32 -10.49 -28.07
N GLU A 672 14.52 -11.55 -27.92
CA GLU A 672 14.33 -12.24 -26.63
C GLU A 672 15.65 -12.75 -26.04
N HIS A 673 16.56 -13.29 -26.87
CA HIS A 673 17.89 -13.72 -26.44
C HIS A 673 18.76 -12.54 -25.99
N ASN A 674 18.79 -11.44 -26.74
CA ASN A 674 19.55 -10.24 -26.36
C ASN A 674 19.06 -9.65 -25.03
N ILE A 675 17.73 -9.58 -24.82
CA ILE A 675 17.11 -9.18 -23.55
C ILE A 675 17.53 -10.15 -22.43
N ALA A 676 17.41 -11.46 -22.66
CA ALA A 676 17.69 -12.48 -21.65
C ALA A 676 19.16 -12.49 -21.21
N ILE A 677 20.11 -12.30 -22.13
CA ILE A 677 21.55 -12.17 -21.83
C ILE A 677 21.81 -10.88 -21.06
N SER A 678 21.26 -9.74 -21.51
CA SER A 678 21.46 -8.44 -20.86
C SER A 678 20.92 -8.43 -19.43
N ALA A 679 19.79 -9.11 -19.19
CA ALA A 679 19.18 -9.24 -17.87
C ALA A 679 20.03 -10.03 -16.85
N LEU A 680 21.07 -10.77 -17.28
CA LEU A 680 21.93 -11.52 -16.36
C LEU A 680 22.80 -10.62 -15.46
N CYS A 681 22.98 -9.33 -15.78
CA CYS A 681 23.70 -8.40 -14.89
C CYS A 681 23.06 -8.32 -13.49
N VAL A 682 21.71 -8.37 -13.45
CA VAL A 682 20.85 -8.35 -12.26
C VAL A 682 21.06 -9.56 -11.33
N MET A 683 21.68 -10.65 -11.79
CA MET A 683 22.12 -11.75 -10.91
C MET A 683 23.10 -11.27 -9.82
N SER A 684 23.70 -10.08 -9.98
CA SER A 684 24.61 -9.43 -9.03
C SER A 684 23.93 -8.49 -8.02
N ASP A 685 22.63 -8.18 -8.19
CA ASP A 685 21.94 -7.09 -7.48
C ASP A 685 21.87 -7.35 -5.96
N GLY A 686 22.07 -6.32 -5.14
CA GLY A 686 21.87 -6.44 -3.70
C GLY A 686 20.42 -6.74 -3.35
N SER A 687 19.47 -6.17 -4.10
CA SER A 687 18.05 -6.27 -3.81
C SER A 687 17.46 -7.62 -4.26
N PRO A 688 16.90 -8.43 -3.34
CA PRO A 688 16.32 -9.74 -3.69
C PRO A 688 15.03 -9.60 -4.52
N MET A 689 14.38 -8.44 -4.46
CA MET A 689 13.20 -8.10 -5.27
C MET A 689 13.52 -8.09 -6.78
N VAL A 690 14.66 -7.49 -7.17
CA VAL A 690 15.07 -7.39 -8.58
C VAL A 690 15.55 -8.76 -9.08
N ARG A 691 16.34 -9.50 -8.29
CA ARG A 691 16.74 -10.89 -8.58
C ARG A 691 15.54 -11.83 -8.74
N ARG A 692 14.47 -11.67 -7.94
CA ARG A 692 13.21 -12.41 -8.10
C ARG A 692 12.49 -12.05 -9.40
N GLY A 693 12.60 -10.80 -9.87
CA GLY A 693 12.15 -10.38 -11.19
C GLY A 693 12.83 -11.15 -12.33
N LEU A 694 14.16 -11.32 -12.25
CA LEU A 694 14.94 -12.11 -13.22
C LEU A 694 14.50 -13.58 -13.23
N VAL A 695 14.28 -14.19 -12.06
CA VAL A 695 13.75 -15.57 -11.95
C VAL A 695 12.39 -15.71 -12.64
N ASN A 696 11.48 -14.75 -12.47
CA ASN A 696 10.18 -14.77 -13.14
C ASN A 696 10.34 -14.68 -14.68
N ALA A 697 11.19 -13.78 -15.17
CA ALA A 697 11.49 -13.64 -16.61
C ALA A 697 12.06 -14.94 -17.21
N LEU A 698 13.00 -15.59 -16.52
CA LEU A 698 13.55 -16.89 -16.91
C LEU A 698 12.47 -17.99 -16.92
N SER A 699 11.48 -17.94 -16.02
CA SER A 699 10.36 -18.89 -16.01
C SER A 699 9.50 -18.82 -17.28
N HIS A 700 9.29 -17.62 -17.84
CA HIS A 700 8.60 -17.45 -19.12
C HIS A 700 9.43 -18.00 -20.28
N ILE A 701 10.74 -17.76 -20.30
CA ILE A 701 11.64 -18.29 -21.35
C ILE A 701 11.64 -19.83 -21.31
N VAL A 702 11.74 -20.46 -20.13
CA VAL A 702 11.70 -21.93 -19.99
C VAL A 702 10.36 -22.50 -20.45
N HIS A 703 9.24 -21.88 -20.07
CA HIS A 703 7.91 -22.30 -20.51
C HIS A 703 7.73 -22.18 -22.05
N GLN A 704 8.31 -21.15 -22.67
CA GLN A 704 8.10 -20.86 -24.09
C GLN A 704 9.11 -21.49 -25.06
N ALA A 705 10.36 -21.74 -24.65
CA ALA A 705 11.40 -22.25 -25.54
C ALA A 705 11.15 -23.70 -26.00
N GLY A 706 10.20 -24.38 -25.34
CA GLY A 706 10.03 -25.83 -25.39
C GLY A 706 11.08 -26.51 -24.51
N SER A 707 10.67 -27.58 -23.83
CA SER A 707 11.53 -28.28 -22.86
C SER A 707 12.85 -28.76 -23.49
N SER A 708 12.84 -29.16 -24.76
CA SER A 708 14.00 -29.75 -25.46
C SER A 708 15.28 -28.92 -25.33
N LYS A 709 15.24 -27.60 -25.56
CA LYS A 709 16.46 -26.76 -25.56
C LYS A 709 17.11 -26.63 -24.18
N PHE A 710 16.30 -26.60 -23.13
CA PHE A 710 16.80 -26.61 -21.75
C PHE A 710 17.18 -28.02 -21.28
N LEU A 711 16.55 -29.07 -21.82
CA LEU A 711 16.95 -30.46 -21.60
C LEU A 711 18.30 -30.77 -22.27
N GLU A 712 18.55 -30.27 -23.48
CA GLU A 712 19.84 -30.34 -24.18
C GLU A 712 20.93 -29.60 -23.37
N ALA A 713 20.68 -28.36 -22.96
CA ALA A 713 21.60 -27.58 -22.12
C ALA A 713 21.90 -28.25 -20.76
N ALA A 714 20.89 -28.85 -20.12
CA ALA A 714 21.07 -29.60 -18.88
C ALA A 714 21.85 -30.91 -19.10
N SER A 715 21.62 -31.60 -20.23
CA SER A 715 22.35 -32.82 -20.61
C SER A 715 23.83 -32.53 -20.86
N GLN A 716 24.14 -31.49 -21.65
CA GLN A 716 25.53 -31.07 -21.89
C GLN A 716 26.24 -30.67 -20.59
N THR A 717 25.54 -30.01 -19.66
CA THR A 717 26.13 -29.66 -18.36
C THR A 717 26.57 -30.91 -17.59
N ILE A 718 25.77 -32.00 -17.57
CA ILE A 718 26.15 -33.29 -16.96
C ILE A 718 27.41 -33.87 -17.60
N GLU A 719 27.56 -33.75 -18.92
CA GLU A 719 28.73 -34.26 -19.64
C GLU A 719 30.00 -33.44 -19.35
N GLU A 720 29.88 -32.11 -19.28
CA GLU A 720 30.94 -31.21 -18.81
C GLU A 720 31.36 -31.55 -17.37
N ASP A 721 30.39 -31.74 -16.47
CA ASP A 721 30.63 -32.13 -15.07
C ASP A 721 31.35 -33.47 -14.98
N HIS A 722 30.91 -34.47 -15.75
CA HIS A 722 31.47 -35.81 -15.75
C HIS A 722 32.90 -35.84 -16.30
N MET A 723 33.21 -35.03 -17.33
CA MET A 723 34.58 -34.85 -17.81
C MET A 723 35.47 -34.21 -16.74
N ASN A 724 34.99 -33.16 -16.06
CA ASN A 724 35.72 -32.49 -14.98
C ASN A 724 35.99 -33.44 -13.79
N ASP A 725 34.96 -34.16 -13.35
CA ASP A 725 35.04 -35.14 -12.25
C ASP A 725 35.96 -36.33 -12.59
N LYS A 726 36.16 -36.62 -13.88
CA LYS A 726 37.11 -37.63 -14.38
C LYS A 726 38.55 -37.09 -14.43
N VAL A 727 38.77 -35.88 -14.97
CA VAL A 727 40.09 -35.22 -15.00
C VAL A 727 40.64 -35.04 -13.58
N LEU A 728 39.79 -34.62 -12.62
CA LEU A 728 40.13 -34.50 -11.20
C LEU A 728 40.57 -35.84 -10.55
N ARG A 729 40.16 -36.99 -11.10
CA ARG A 729 40.58 -38.32 -10.61
C ARG A 729 41.85 -38.84 -11.27
N GLU A 730 42.12 -38.45 -12.52
CA GLU A 730 43.30 -38.89 -13.26
C GLU A 730 44.57 -38.10 -12.86
N VAL A 731 44.44 -36.85 -12.40
CA VAL A 731 45.55 -36.01 -11.88
C VAL A 731 45.74 -36.19 -10.36
N GLY A 732 45.73 -37.44 -9.89
CA GLY A 732 45.75 -37.75 -8.45
C GLY A 732 47.02 -37.32 -7.72
N GLY A 733 46.89 -36.52 -6.64
CA GLY A 733 48.07 -36.09 -5.86
C GLY A 733 47.84 -35.26 -4.59
N ALA A 734 46.65 -34.70 -4.35
CA ALA A 734 46.35 -33.95 -3.12
C ALA A 734 44.85 -33.96 -2.78
N THR A 735 44.51 -33.78 -1.51
CA THR A 735 43.12 -33.68 -1.03
C THR A 735 42.49 -32.32 -1.37
N ARG A 736 42.01 -32.17 -2.61
CA ARG A 736 41.00 -31.17 -2.96
C ARG A 736 39.62 -31.83 -2.98
N GLN A 737 38.64 -31.18 -2.35
CA GLN A 737 37.23 -31.49 -2.57
C GLN A 737 36.83 -31.05 -3.99
N PRO A 738 35.76 -31.60 -4.61
CA PRO A 738 35.33 -31.18 -5.94
C PRO A 738 34.80 -29.73 -5.91
N GLU A 739 35.59 -28.79 -6.42
CA GLU A 739 35.28 -27.36 -6.40
C GLU A 739 34.35 -26.97 -7.57
N TRP A 740 33.09 -26.70 -7.25
CA TRP A 740 32.09 -26.23 -8.20
C TRP A 740 32.17 -24.71 -8.38
N HIS A 741 33.06 -24.25 -9.26
CA HIS A 741 33.19 -22.85 -9.63
C HIS A 741 32.61 -22.58 -11.03
N ALA A 742 31.47 -21.89 -11.08
CA ALA A 742 31.00 -21.22 -12.28
C ALA A 742 31.68 -19.84 -12.40
N THR A 743 32.98 -19.81 -12.69
CA THR A 743 33.75 -18.58 -12.92
C THR A 743 33.15 -17.79 -14.09
N PHE A 744 32.60 -16.62 -13.80
CA PHE A 744 31.88 -15.81 -14.79
C PHE A 744 32.86 -15.00 -15.65
N ASP A 745 33.70 -14.19 -15.01
CA ASP A 745 34.41 -13.09 -15.67
C ASP A 745 35.64 -13.54 -16.50
N SER A 746 36.06 -14.81 -16.40
CA SER A 746 37.13 -15.40 -17.20
C SER A 746 36.66 -16.26 -18.38
N HIS A 747 35.34 -16.41 -18.62
CA HIS A 747 34.81 -17.34 -19.64
C HIS A 747 33.91 -16.68 -20.71
N PHE A 748 33.54 -15.40 -20.57
CA PHE A 748 32.94 -14.63 -21.67
C PHE A 748 33.96 -14.19 -22.74
N GLY A 749 35.26 -14.43 -22.52
CA GLY A 749 36.32 -14.21 -23.50
C GLY A 749 37.00 -15.52 -23.91
N SER A 750 36.88 -15.88 -25.20
CA SER A 750 37.69 -16.89 -25.90
C SER A 750 37.38 -18.39 -25.69
N SER A 751 36.10 -18.77 -25.69
CA SER A 751 35.66 -20.08 -26.21
C SER A 751 34.27 -20.00 -26.84
N SER A 752 34.04 -20.68 -27.97
CA SER A 752 32.74 -20.68 -28.66
C SER A 752 31.74 -21.59 -27.94
N TYR A 753 30.71 -21.01 -27.35
CA TYR A 753 29.58 -21.74 -26.74
C TYR A 753 28.38 -21.68 -27.67
N ASP A 754 28.00 -22.82 -28.27
CA ASP A 754 27.02 -22.90 -29.37
C ASP A 754 25.54 -22.68 -28.97
N SER A 755 25.23 -22.27 -27.74
CA SER A 755 23.83 -22.09 -27.30
C SER A 755 23.65 -21.11 -26.13
N VAL A 756 22.84 -20.07 -26.35
CA VAL A 756 22.37 -19.11 -25.33
C VAL A 756 21.70 -19.82 -24.14
N TYR A 757 20.99 -20.92 -24.39
CA TYR A 757 20.22 -21.64 -23.37
C TYR A 757 21.12 -22.27 -22.30
N ILE A 758 22.39 -22.56 -22.60
CA ILE A 758 23.38 -23.06 -21.62
C ILE A 758 23.74 -21.96 -20.61
N VAL A 759 23.89 -20.72 -21.06
CA VAL A 759 24.18 -19.57 -20.19
C VAL A 759 23.00 -19.30 -19.26
N LEU A 760 21.77 -19.31 -19.80
CA LEU A 760 20.54 -19.15 -19.03
C LEU A 760 20.31 -20.30 -18.02
N TRP A 761 20.66 -21.54 -18.39
CA TRP A 761 20.61 -22.70 -17.47
C TRP A 761 21.60 -22.56 -16.32
N LYS A 762 22.86 -22.19 -16.60
CA LYS A 762 23.87 -21.96 -15.56
C LYS A 762 23.51 -20.79 -14.64
N ALA A 763 22.85 -19.75 -15.16
CA ALA A 763 22.26 -18.68 -14.35
C ALA A 763 21.11 -19.15 -13.44
N LEU A 764 20.18 -19.99 -13.95
CA LEU A 764 19.12 -20.60 -13.14
C LEU A 764 19.68 -21.48 -12.01
N LEU A 765 20.73 -22.25 -12.27
CA LEU A 765 21.41 -23.04 -11.24
C LEU A 765 22.01 -22.14 -10.14
N ASN A 766 22.69 -21.05 -10.51
CA ASN A 766 23.20 -20.06 -9.56
C ASN A 766 22.08 -19.43 -8.70
N LEU A 767 20.97 -19.02 -9.33
CA LEU A 767 19.81 -18.45 -8.64
C LEU A 767 19.09 -19.47 -7.74
N SER A 768 19.19 -20.78 -8.03
CA SER A 768 18.68 -21.84 -7.13
C SER A 768 19.50 -21.97 -5.83
N VAL A 769 20.70 -21.37 -5.77
CA VAL A 769 21.56 -21.25 -4.58
C VAL A 769 21.80 -19.77 -4.23
N ASP A 770 20.76 -18.95 -4.46
CA ASP A 770 20.69 -17.57 -3.98
C ASP A 770 20.57 -17.52 -2.45
N PRO A 771 21.28 -16.61 -1.76
CA PRO A 771 21.24 -16.52 -0.30
C PRO A 771 19.88 -16.06 0.26
N HIS A 772 19.00 -15.45 -0.55
CA HIS A 772 17.66 -15.06 -0.14
C HIS A 772 16.64 -16.19 -0.38
N PRO A 773 15.91 -16.65 0.65
CA PRO A 773 15.09 -17.85 0.58
C PRO A 773 13.88 -17.73 -0.36
N ASP A 774 13.41 -16.53 -0.70
CA ASP A 774 12.34 -16.38 -1.71
C ASP A 774 12.87 -16.51 -3.15
N VAL A 775 14.11 -16.06 -3.41
CA VAL A 775 14.73 -16.14 -4.74
C VAL A 775 15.12 -17.59 -5.04
N SER A 776 15.80 -18.25 -4.10
CA SER A 776 16.22 -19.65 -4.27
C SER A 776 15.06 -20.62 -4.39
N LYS A 777 13.97 -20.44 -3.63
CA LYS A 777 12.73 -21.24 -3.81
C LYS A 777 12.13 -21.04 -5.20
N ALA A 778 11.98 -19.80 -5.67
CA ALA A 778 11.40 -19.52 -6.98
C ALA A 778 12.25 -20.12 -8.12
N ALA A 779 13.57 -19.99 -8.06
CA ALA A 779 14.48 -20.58 -9.04
C ALA A 779 14.50 -22.12 -8.96
N SER A 780 14.40 -22.70 -7.75
CA SER A 780 14.34 -24.15 -7.56
C SER A 780 13.12 -24.78 -8.23
N ILE A 781 11.95 -24.12 -8.22
CA ILE A 781 10.74 -24.62 -8.91
C ILE A 781 11.01 -24.79 -10.42
N ILE A 782 11.72 -23.85 -11.05
CA ILE A 782 12.07 -23.91 -12.48
C ILE A 782 13.09 -25.02 -12.73
N VAL A 783 14.14 -25.10 -11.90
CA VAL A 783 15.21 -26.12 -12.01
C VAL A 783 14.64 -27.53 -11.81
N ASP A 784 13.81 -27.74 -10.80
CA ASP A 784 13.22 -29.04 -10.49
C ASP A 784 12.18 -29.47 -11.55
N HIS A 785 11.47 -28.53 -12.19
CA HIS A 785 10.63 -28.79 -13.36
C HIS A 785 11.46 -29.32 -14.55
N VAL A 786 12.57 -28.65 -14.89
CA VAL A 786 13.49 -29.11 -15.96
C VAL A 786 14.10 -30.47 -15.61
N ILE A 787 14.55 -30.68 -14.37
CA ILE A 787 15.08 -31.97 -13.91
C ILE A 787 14.02 -33.09 -13.96
N SER A 788 12.77 -32.81 -13.60
CA SER A 788 11.69 -33.80 -13.67
C SER A 788 11.44 -34.24 -15.11
N MET A 789 11.48 -33.32 -16.08
CA MET A 789 11.40 -33.66 -17.51
C MET A 789 12.64 -34.44 -17.97
N LEU A 790 13.83 -34.07 -17.49
CA LEU A 790 15.10 -34.75 -17.80
C LEU A 790 15.10 -36.21 -17.36
N LEU A 791 14.57 -36.49 -16.16
CA LEU A 791 14.42 -37.86 -15.63
C LEU A 791 13.33 -38.67 -16.36
N SER A 792 12.38 -38.02 -17.03
CA SER A 792 11.39 -38.68 -17.89
C SER A 792 11.93 -38.99 -19.31
N SER A 793 13.09 -38.44 -19.69
CA SER A 793 13.70 -38.66 -21.00
C SER A 793 14.43 -40.01 -21.07
N PRO A 794 14.18 -40.83 -22.12
CA PRO A 794 14.79 -42.16 -22.23
C PRO A 794 16.33 -42.12 -22.32
N LEU A 795 16.92 -41.01 -22.79
CA LEU A 795 18.36 -40.81 -22.90
C LEU A 795 19.10 -40.87 -21.55
N ILE A 796 18.44 -40.47 -20.46
CA ILE A 796 19.07 -40.34 -19.13
C ILE A 796 18.62 -41.45 -18.17
N GLY A 797 17.57 -42.20 -18.51
CA GLY A 797 17.17 -43.40 -17.76
C GLY A 797 18.30 -44.43 -17.61
N GLU A 798 19.11 -44.64 -18.66
CA GLU A 798 20.29 -45.52 -18.60
C GLU A 798 21.44 -44.91 -17.79
N TYR A 799 21.74 -43.61 -17.98
CA TYR A 799 22.80 -42.91 -17.27
C TYR A 799 22.56 -42.87 -15.75
N ALA A 800 21.34 -42.50 -15.33
CA ALA A 800 20.95 -42.51 -13.91
C ALA A 800 20.94 -43.92 -13.32
N SER A 801 20.52 -44.94 -14.10
CA SER A 801 20.64 -46.35 -13.71
C SER A 801 22.09 -46.77 -13.51
N SER A 802 23.02 -46.31 -14.36
CA SER A 802 24.46 -46.58 -14.23
C SER A 802 25.05 -45.93 -12.96
N LEU A 803 24.66 -44.68 -12.66
CA LEU A 803 25.07 -43.95 -11.46
C LEU A 803 24.57 -44.59 -10.15
N ALA A 804 23.44 -45.31 -10.19
CA ALA A 804 22.94 -46.11 -9.08
C ALA A 804 23.68 -47.47 -8.97
N LYS A 805 23.89 -48.17 -10.10
CA LYS A 805 24.61 -49.45 -10.16
C LYS A 805 26.07 -49.36 -9.72
N ALA A 806 26.74 -48.22 -9.97
CA ALA A 806 28.13 -47.98 -9.59
C ALA A 806 28.42 -48.10 -8.08
N GLN A 807 27.39 -48.10 -7.22
CA GLN A 807 27.53 -48.22 -5.77
C GLN A 807 27.46 -49.69 -5.25
N GLN A 808 27.19 -50.68 -6.12
CA GLN A 808 27.09 -52.10 -5.76
C GLN A 808 28.44 -52.86 -5.78
N THR A 809 29.51 -52.25 -5.29
CA THR A 809 30.76 -52.96 -4.99
C THR A 809 30.86 -53.24 -3.47
N PRO A 810 31.00 -54.50 -3.03
CA PRO A 810 30.94 -54.82 -1.60
C PRO A 810 32.24 -54.42 -0.90
N ALA A 811 32.13 -53.50 0.07
CA ALA A 811 33.21 -53.27 1.03
C ALA A 811 33.40 -54.52 1.90
N LEU A 812 34.65 -54.99 2.02
CA LEU A 812 35.00 -56.19 2.78
C LEU A 812 34.75 -56.00 4.28
N ALA A 813 34.23 -57.03 4.94
CA ALA A 813 34.02 -57.05 6.39
C ALA A 813 35.35 -57.07 7.15
N GLY A 814 35.44 -56.29 8.23
CA GLY A 814 36.60 -56.28 9.15
C GLY A 814 36.38 -57.11 10.41
N GLN A 815 37.31 -57.02 11.37
CA GLN A 815 37.24 -57.57 12.74
C GLN A 815 38.22 -56.79 13.65
N GLY A 816 37.91 -56.57 14.94
CA GLY A 816 38.85 -55.92 15.87
C GLY A 816 38.26 -55.19 17.09
N PHE A 817 37.38 -55.85 17.84
CA PHE A 817 36.82 -55.48 19.16
C PHE A 817 37.74 -54.75 20.16
N THR A 818 37.18 -53.85 20.99
CA THR A 818 36.86 -54.12 22.42
C THR A 818 36.09 -52.95 23.08
N ASP A 819 35.44 -53.24 24.22
CA ASP A 819 34.51 -52.39 25.00
C ASP A 819 35.25 -51.28 25.83
N ASP A 820 34.62 -50.29 26.51
CA ASP A 820 33.45 -50.40 27.40
C ASP A 820 32.69 -49.08 27.72
N GLN A 821 31.61 -49.23 28.51
CA GLN A 821 30.53 -48.32 28.97
C GLN A 821 30.98 -46.97 29.66
N ASP A 822 30.14 -45.96 29.96
CA ASP A 822 28.66 -45.86 30.05
C ASP A 822 28.13 -44.40 29.90
N VAL A 823 26.79 -44.22 29.74
CA VAL A 823 25.90 -43.09 30.15
C VAL A 823 24.65 -43.02 29.23
N PRO A 824 23.41 -42.96 29.75
CA PRO A 824 22.20 -43.22 28.95
C PRO A 824 21.64 -42.02 28.18
N ARG A 825 20.97 -42.31 27.05
CA ARG A 825 19.99 -41.43 26.39
C ARG A 825 18.66 -42.15 26.19
N SER A 826 17.57 -41.48 26.54
CA SER A 826 16.19 -41.97 26.34
C SER A 826 15.79 -41.99 24.86
N PRO A 827 14.95 -42.94 24.42
CA PRO A 827 14.55 -43.05 23.02
C PRO A 827 13.54 -41.94 22.63
N VAL A 828 13.91 -41.12 21.66
CA VAL A 828 12.97 -40.28 20.90
C VAL A 828 12.69 -40.99 19.58
N SER A 829 11.42 -41.08 19.18
CA SER A 829 10.98 -41.92 18.06
C SER A 829 11.55 -41.47 16.71
N ALA A 830 12.15 -42.42 15.98
CA ALA A 830 12.59 -42.23 14.60
C ALA A 830 11.39 -42.23 13.62
N LEU A 831 10.58 -41.18 13.67
CA LEU A 831 9.61 -40.86 12.63
C LEU A 831 10.37 -40.52 11.34
N ALA A 832 10.22 -41.37 10.32
CA ALA A 832 10.87 -41.23 9.03
C ALA A 832 10.35 -40.01 8.24
N ARG A 833 10.87 -38.83 8.55
CA ARG A 833 10.66 -37.61 7.75
C ARG A 833 11.29 -37.79 6.37
N ARG A 834 10.59 -37.37 5.31
CA ARG A 834 11.23 -37.05 4.02
C ARG A 834 12.43 -36.11 4.27
N PRO A 835 13.57 -36.26 3.59
CA PRO A 835 14.65 -35.29 3.68
C PRO A 835 14.23 -33.98 3.00
N THR A 836 13.77 -33.00 3.77
CA THR A 836 13.29 -31.69 3.28
C THR A 836 14.41 -30.73 2.90
N LYS A 837 15.64 -31.22 2.69
CA LYS A 837 16.79 -30.46 2.20
C LYS A 837 17.60 -31.35 1.24
N LEU A 838 17.61 -31.00 -0.06
CA LEU A 838 18.64 -31.48 -0.98
C LEU A 838 19.95 -30.77 -0.64
N THR A 839 20.86 -31.46 0.06
CA THR A 839 22.16 -30.90 0.47
C THR A 839 23.12 -30.80 -0.71
N ARG A 840 22.96 -29.76 -1.55
CA ARG A 840 23.78 -29.47 -2.75
C ARG A 840 25.20 -28.99 -2.40
N SER A 841 25.97 -29.82 -1.70
CA SER A 841 27.44 -29.73 -1.53
C SER A 841 28.15 -30.90 -2.23
N VAL A 842 27.46 -31.53 -3.18
CA VAL A 842 27.90 -32.73 -3.91
C VAL A 842 27.42 -32.59 -5.36
N SER A 843 28.25 -33.02 -6.32
CA SER A 843 28.09 -32.89 -7.79
C SER A 843 26.64 -33.06 -8.31
N PHE A 844 26.28 -32.36 -9.39
CA PHE A 844 24.95 -32.45 -10.02
C PHE A 844 24.53 -33.90 -10.34
N ALA A 845 25.47 -34.76 -10.76
CA ALA A 845 25.26 -36.20 -10.95
C ALA A 845 24.78 -36.93 -9.67
N SER A 846 25.17 -36.46 -8.48
CA SER A 846 24.69 -36.99 -7.19
C SER A 846 23.29 -36.49 -6.82
N THR A 847 22.93 -35.26 -7.20
CA THR A 847 21.55 -34.75 -7.05
C THR A 847 20.60 -35.56 -7.93
N LEU A 848 20.99 -35.81 -9.19
CA LEU A 848 20.26 -36.70 -10.10
C LEU A 848 20.16 -38.14 -9.57
N ARG A 849 21.26 -38.71 -9.04
CA ARG A 849 21.24 -40.03 -8.37
C ARG A 849 20.23 -40.07 -7.22
N THR A 850 20.21 -39.04 -6.36
CA THR A 850 19.28 -38.99 -5.22
C THR A 850 17.82 -38.92 -5.68
N ILE A 851 17.49 -38.07 -6.65
CA ILE A 851 16.11 -37.94 -7.15
C ILE A 851 15.68 -39.23 -7.88
N TYR A 852 16.56 -39.82 -8.71
CA TYR A 852 16.30 -41.11 -9.38
C TYR A 852 16.07 -42.25 -8.39
N ASN A 853 16.86 -42.32 -7.31
CA ASN A 853 16.69 -43.33 -6.26
C ASN A 853 15.38 -43.14 -5.48
N PHE A 854 14.93 -41.90 -5.25
CA PHE A 854 13.63 -41.63 -4.64
C PHE A 854 12.46 -41.96 -5.57
N ALA A 855 12.59 -41.69 -6.87
CA ALA A 855 11.55 -42.00 -7.87
C ALA A 855 11.34 -43.52 -8.07
N ASN A 856 12.37 -44.33 -7.80
CA ASN A 856 12.36 -45.79 -7.99
C ASN A 856 12.35 -46.60 -6.67
N ALA A 857 12.11 -45.95 -5.53
CA ALA A 857 12.03 -46.64 -4.24
C ALA A 857 10.73 -47.48 -4.12
N PRO A 858 10.78 -48.77 -3.77
CA PRO A 858 9.57 -49.57 -3.58
C PRO A 858 8.83 -49.14 -2.31
N ASN A 859 7.54 -48.80 -2.45
CA ASN A 859 6.66 -48.50 -1.33
C ASN A 859 6.49 -49.74 -0.42
N GLN A 860 7.18 -49.78 0.72
CA GLN A 860 6.83 -50.70 1.80
C GLN A 860 5.70 -50.13 2.65
N GLU A 861 4.49 -50.62 2.42
CA GLU A 861 3.33 -50.33 3.26
C GLU A 861 3.50 -50.96 4.65
N LEU A 862 3.66 -50.14 5.68
CA LEU A 862 3.66 -50.59 7.07
C LEU A 862 2.24 -50.77 7.62
N LEU A 863 1.60 -51.85 7.19
CA LEU A 863 0.34 -52.33 7.75
C LEU A 863 0.57 -52.99 9.13
N ASN A 864 0.32 -52.24 10.21
CA ASN A 864 -0.40 -52.72 11.40
C ASN A 864 -0.63 -51.57 12.37
N GLY A 865 -1.87 -51.42 12.87
CA GLY A 865 -2.28 -50.23 13.63
C GLY A 865 -2.30 -50.40 15.15
N ASN A 866 -2.66 -49.32 15.84
CA ASN A 866 -3.77 -49.39 16.81
C ASN A 866 -4.39 -48.00 17.05
N SER A 867 -5.45 -47.96 17.87
CA SER A 867 -6.42 -46.86 17.97
C SER A 867 -6.12 -45.80 19.05
N SER A 868 -6.85 -44.68 18.98
CA SER A 868 -6.96 -43.56 19.96
C SER A 868 -5.66 -42.80 20.27
N ASP A 869 -5.59 -41.48 20.08
CA ASP A 869 -6.45 -40.52 20.80
C ASP A 869 -6.77 -39.22 20.01
N ARG A 870 -7.52 -38.30 20.63
CA ARG A 870 -8.01 -37.02 20.05
C ARG A 870 -7.13 -35.82 20.44
N ARG A 871 -6.87 -34.91 19.48
CA ARG A 871 -7.30 -33.48 19.51
C ARG A 871 -6.94 -32.72 18.23
N SER A 872 -7.44 -31.49 18.13
CA SER A 872 -7.59 -30.73 16.87
C SER A 872 -6.69 -29.50 16.78
N SER A 873 -5.99 -29.36 15.65
CA SER A 873 -5.48 -28.08 15.14
C SER A 873 -5.62 -28.06 13.62
N LYS A 874 -6.67 -27.40 13.09
CA LYS A 874 -6.86 -27.24 11.64
C LYS A 874 -6.00 -26.08 11.12
N SER A 875 -4.78 -26.37 10.69
CA SER A 875 -4.01 -25.49 9.79
C SER A 875 -4.22 -25.96 8.34
N THR A 876 -5.21 -25.39 7.65
CA THR A 876 -5.51 -25.73 6.25
C THR A 876 -4.54 -25.06 5.29
N HIS A 877 -3.32 -25.58 5.19
CA HIS A 877 -2.51 -25.40 3.99
C HIS A 877 -2.96 -26.42 2.94
N ASN A 878 -3.45 -25.93 1.80
CA ASN A 878 -3.67 -26.76 0.62
C ASN A 878 -2.30 -27.23 0.11
N THR A 879 -2.04 -28.53 0.15
CA THR A 879 -0.81 -29.14 -0.41
C THR A 879 -0.97 -29.61 -1.85
N ASN A 880 -1.99 -29.10 -2.55
CA ASN A 880 -2.47 -29.60 -3.85
C ASN A 880 -2.58 -28.51 -4.92
N ASP A 881 -1.94 -27.36 -4.74
CA ASP A 881 -1.73 -26.42 -5.85
C ASP A 881 -0.63 -27.01 -6.76
N GLU A 882 -1.00 -27.50 -7.94
CA GLU A 882 -0.03 -27.88 -8.96
C GLU A 882 0.76 -26.65 -9.39
N LEU A 883 2.09 -26.68 -9.25
CA LEU A 883 2.99 -25.56 -9.55
C LEU A 883 3.16 -25.40 -11.07
N VAL A 884 2.16 -24.79 -11.70
CA VAL A 884 2.14 -24.44 -13.13
C VAL A 884 3.14 -23.32 -13.41
N LEU A 885 3.98 -23.49 -14.44
CA LEU A 885 4.77 -22.42 -15.04
C LEU A 885 3.95 -21.68 -16.11
N PRO A 886 4.20 -20.38 -16.38
CA PRO A 886 5.23 -19.52 -15.77
C PRO A 886 4.84 -19.01 -14.37
N LEU A 887 5.84 -18.54 -13.61
CA LEU A 887 5.64 -18.01 -12.25
C LEU A 887 4.96 -16.64 -12.29
N SER A 888 3.98 -16.42 -11.40
CA SER A 888 3.29 -15.13 -11.26
C SER A 888 4.08 -14.15 -10.37
N SER A 889 4.26 -12.92 -10.85
CA SER A 889 4.88 -11.85 -10.08
C SER A 889 3.85 -11.05 -9.27
N THR A 890 4.13 -10.88 -7.97
CA THR A 890 3.31 -10.09 -7.03
C THR A 890 3.72 -8.61 -6.98
N PHE A 891 4.83 -8.23 -7.62
CA PHE A 891 5.43 -6.89 -7.55
C PHE A 891 4.52 -5.78 -8.09
N TYR A 892 3.71 -6.05 -9.13
CA TYR A 892 2.75 -5.07 -9.65
C TYR A 892 1.64 -4.77 -8.63
N GLU A 893 1.10 -5.79 -7.94
CA GLU A 893 0.08 -5.57 -6.92
C GLU A 893 0.65 -4.81 -5.71
N TRP A 894 1.86 -5.16 -5.26
CA TRP A 894 2.58 -4.42 -4.21
C TRP A 894 2.82 -2.96 -4.62
N SER A 895 3.23 -2.70 -5.86
CA SER A 895 3.42 -1.33 -6.36
C SER A 895 2.11 -0.52 -6.31
N CYS A 896 0.96 -1.13 -6.65
CA CYS A 896 -0.34 -0.47 -6.57
C CYS A 896 -0.73 -0.02 -5.15
N GLU A 897 -0.21 -0.65 -4.09
CA GLU A 897 -0.54 -0.28 -2.70
C GLU A 897 -0.15 1.17 -2.36
N TYR A 898 0.88 1.71 -3.02
CA TYR A 898 1.30 3.11 -2.92
C TYR A 898 0.14 4.09 -3.15
N PHE A 899 -0.77 3.76 -4.09
CA PHE A 899 -1.97 4.55 -4.39
C PHE A 899 -3.21 4.15 -3.58
N THR A 900 -3.08 3.20 -2.65
CA THR A 900 -4.07 2.94 -1.58
C THR A 900 -3.68 3.58 -0.24
N GLU A 901 -2.38 3.78 0.02
CA GLU A 901 -1.83 4.36 1.25
C GLU A 901 -1.87 5.91 1.22
N PRO A 902 -2.09 6.60 2.36
CA PRO A 902 -2.04 8.07 2.42
C PRO A 902 -0.71 8.64 1.91
N GLN A 903 -0.77 9.77 1.20
CA GLN A 903 0.41 10.47 0.66
C GLN A 903 0.42 11.97 0.99
N MET A 904 -0.65 12.52 1.57
CA MET A 904 -0.74 13.93 2.02
C MET A 904 -0.45 14.09 3.53
N ARG A 905 -0.07 13.01 4.22
CA ARG A 905 0.36 13.03 5.63
C ARG A 905 1.83 12.63 5.76
N ALA A 906 2.47 13.07 6.84
CA ALA A 906 3.78 12.57 7.25
C ALA A 906 3.70 11.07 7.57
N SER A 907 4.85 10.37 7.59
CA SER A 907 4.87 8.98 8.06
C SER A 907 4.61 8.93 9.56
N GLU A 908 4.01 7.83 10.07
CA GLU A 908 3.84 7.65 11.51
C GLU A 908 5.19 7.72 12.27
N ALA A 909 6.32 7.40 11.64
CA ALA A 909 7.63 7.46 12.31
C ALA A 909 8.11 8.91 12.57
N ASP A 910 7.52 9.88 11.87
CA ASP A 910 7.93 11.28 11.86
C ASP A 910 6.82 12.21 12.41
N GLU A 911 5.55 11.76 12.44
CA GLU A 911 4.40 12.50 13.00
C GLU A 911 4.52 12.69 14.54
N PRO A 912 4.64 13.93 15.04
CA PRO A 912 4.83 14.19 16.46
C PRO A 912 3.64 13.74 17.32
N GLY A 913 3.88 12.80 18.23
CA GLY A 913 2.87 12.26 19.13
C GLY A 913 2.36 10.87 18.73
N SER A 914 2.75 10.34 17.56
CA SER A 914 2.52 8.93 17.23
C SER A 914 3.26 8.00 18.21
N VAL A 915 2.88 6.72 18.22
CA VAL A 915 3.57 5.69 19.01
C VAL A 915 5.01 5.47 18.51
N ILE A 916 5.21 5.43 17.18
CA ILE A 916 6.53 5.16 16.57
C ILE A 916 7.48 6.33 16.80
N TYR A 917 7.04 7.57 16.55
CA TYR A 917 7.79 8.79 16.85
C TYR A 917 8.19 8.85 18.34
N THR A 918 7.25 8.53 19.24
CA THR A 918 7.50 8.55 20.69
C THR A 918 8.53 7.50 21.11
N GLN A 919 8.46 6.29 20.53
CA GLN A 919 9.49 5.25 20.75
C GLN A 919 10.87 5.68 20.22
N ARG A 920 10.95 6.19 18.99
CA ARG A 920 12.19 6.70 18.38
C ARG A 920 12.82 7.81 19.24
N LYS A 921 12.01 8.77 19.70
CA LYS A 921 12.45 9.87 20.59
C LYS A 921 12.98 9.35 21.93
N TRP A 922 12.34 8.32 22.50
CA TRP A 922 12.84 7.64 23.69
C TRP A 922 14.18 6.91 23.44
N ARG A 923 14.33 6.19 22.31
CA ARG A 923 15.59 5.51 21.95
C ARG A 923 16.75 6.51 21.80
N ARG A 924 16.52 7.63 21.11
CA ARG A 924 17.51 8.72 20.97
C ARG A 924 17.93 9.29 22.34
N SER A 925 16.98 9.74 23.17
CA SER A 925 17.30 10.28 24.49
C SER A 925 18.01 9.28 25.41
N ARG A 926 17.64 7.99 25.36
CA ARG A 926 18.35 6.90 26.04
C ARG A 926 19.80 6.79 25.57
N ASN A 927 20.05 6.86 24.26
CA ASN A 927 21.37 6.75 23.67
C ASN A 927 22.24 7.97 23.98
N GLU A 928 21.67 9.18 23.95
CA GLU A 928 22.32 10.43 24.38
C GLU A 928 22.78 10.37 25.84
N ASN A 929 21.91 9.91 26.75
CA ASN A 929 22.26 9.74 28.17
C ASN A 929 23.43 8.76 28.35
N ILE A 930 23.40 7.61 27.66
CA ILE A 930 24.51 6.63 27.67
C ILE A 930 25.81 7.25 27.15
N LEU A 931 25.74 8.09 26.11
CA LEU A 931 26.92 8.77 25.56
C LEU A 931 27.47 9.84 26.52
N GLN A 932 26.60 10.59 27.21
CA GLN A 932 27.00 11.56 28.24
C GLN A 932 27.69 10.87 29.42
N GLU A 933 27.12 9.79 29.97
CA GLU A 933 27.75 8.97 31.01
C GLU A 933 29.10 8.40 30.54
N SER A 934 29.14 7.86 29.30
CA SER A 934 30.35 7.27 28.72
C SER A 934 31.48 8.30 28.58
N ASN A 935 31.18 9.51 28.11
CA ASN A 935 32.18 10.57 27.90
C ASN A 935 32.93 10.98 29.17
N LEU A 936 32.30 10.91 30.35
CA LEU A 936 32.98 11.14 31.63
C LEU A 936 34.04 10.06 31.92
N THR A 937 33.75 8.80 31.59
CA THR A 937 34.67 7.67 31.82
C THR A 937 35.75 7.53 30.74
N LYS A 938 35.44 7.92 29.49
CA LYS A 938 36.30 7.88 28.30
C LYS A 938 37.68 8.52 28.51
N GLY A 939 37.73 9.66 29.20
CA GLY A 939 38.99 10.35 29.51
C GLY A 939 39.87 9.61 30.54
N MET A 940 39.27 8.81 31.41
CA MET A 940 39.98 8.03 32.44
C MET A 940 40.47 6.67 31.90
N ALA A 941 39.79 6.12 30.89
CA ALA A 941 39.98 4.77 30.36
C ALA A 941 41.41 4.41 29.95
N GLY A 942 42.18 5.39 29.45
CA GLY A 942 43.61 5.25 29.12
C GLY A 942 44.56 5.22 30.34
N SER A 943 44.03 5.31 31.55
CA SER A 943 44.79 5.28 32.83
C SER A 943 44.20 4.29 33.85
N SER A 944 42.90 3.98 33.75
CA SER A 944 42.25 2.92 34.51
C SER A 944 42.80 1.53 34.19
N ARG A 945 42.73 0.62 35.15
CA ARG A 945 42.84 -0.81 34.88
C ARG A 945 41.51 -1.37 34.38
N TRP A 946 41.57 -2.55 33.77
CA TRP A 946 40.47 -3.21 33.05
C TRP A 946 40.26 -4.67 33.53
N ASP A 947 40.67 -4.98 34.76
CA ASP A 947 40.58 -6.30 35.40
C ASP A 947 39.25 -6.54 36.17
N GLU A 948 38.29 -5.60 36.11
CA GLU A 948 36.94 -5.74 36.68
C GLU A 948 36.07 -6.68 35.83
N GLN A 949 36.03 -7.98 36.17
CA GLN A 949 35.11 -8.94 35.54
C GLN A 949 33.66 -8.68 35.97
N LEU A 950 32.78 -8.44 35.00
CA LEU A 950 31.35 -8.20 35.25
C LEU A 950 30.55 -9.50 35.34
N ILE A 951 30.62 -10.31 34.28
CA ILE A 951 29.83 -11.53 34.10
C ILE A 951 30.52 -12.44 33.08
N SER A 952 30.16 -13.72 33.11
CA SER A 952 30.43 -14.70 32.06
C SER A 952 29.14 -15.50 31.84
N ILE A 953 28.82 -15.88 30.59
CA ILE A 953 27.62 -16.67 30.18
C ILE A 953 26.29 -15.86 30.20
N VAL A 954 25.35 -15.94 29.24
CA VAL A 954 25.47 -15.79 27.77
C VAL A 954 24.37 -14.79 27.30
N TRP A 955 24.58 -14.12 26.15
CA TRP A 955 23.65 -13.21 25.46
C TRP A 955 23.41 -11.85 26.15
N ASP A 956 22.37 -11.65 26.96
CA ASP A 956 22.18 -10.36 27.66
C ASP A 956 22.96 -10.31 28.98
N TRP A 957 23.86 -9.33 29.09
CA TRP A 957 24.69 -9.08 30.26
C TRP A 957 23.98 -8.41 31.44
N LYS A 958 22.76 -7.87 31.24
CA LYS A 958 21.96 -7.26 32.32
C LYS A 958 21.03 -8.26 33.00
N THR A 959 20.37 -9.14 32.24
CA THR A 959 19.49 -10.19 32.78
C THR A 959 20.16 -11.55 32.96
N GLY A 960 21.27 -11.81 32.26
CA GLY A 960 21.94 -13.13 32.23
C GLY A 960 21.21 -14.19 31.39
N THR A 961 20.31 -13.79 30.47
CA THR A 961 19.43 -14.72 29.74
C THR A 961 19.63 -14.69 28.21
N PRO A 962 19.40 -15.83 27.52
CA PRO A 962 19.27 -15.86 26.07
C PRO A 962 18.05 -15.08 25.60
N LEU A 963 18.26 -14.14 24.65
CA LEU A 963 17.18 -13.41 23.98
C LEU A 963 16.68 -14.16 22.75
N SER A 964 17.58 -14.65 21.90
CA SER A 964 17.27 -15.32 20.63
C SER A 964 18.35 -16.35 20.27
N VAL A 965 18.07 -17.20 19.27
CA VAL A 965 19.06 -18.04 18.58
C VAL A 965 18.70 -18.08 17.10
N ILE A 966 19.64 -17.72 16.22
CA ILE A 966 19.42 -17.61 14.77
C ILE A 966 20.25 -18.68 14.04
N ASP A 967 19.61 -19.45 13.15
CA ASP A 967 20.31 -20.27 12.15
C ASP A 967 20.60 -19.39 10.92
N ASN A 968 21.89 -19.11 10.66
CA ASN A 968 22.28 -18.24 9.55
C ASN A 968 22.11 -18.87 8.15
N HIS A 969 21.69 -20.13 8.10
CA HIS A 969 21.50 -20.92 6.86
C HIS A 969 22.73 -20.94 5.94
N ASN A 970 23.94 -20.94 6.53
CA ASN A 970 25.19 -21.13 5.80
C ASN A 970 25.26 -22.54 5.18
N PRO A 971 25.98 -22.72 4.05
CA PRO A 971 26.32 -24.04 3.52
C PRO A 971 27.08 -24.91 4.54
N PRO A 972 27.02 -26.25 4.43
CA PRO A 972 27.92 -27.13 5.18
C PRO A 972 29.38 -26.74 4.96
N HIS A 973 30.17 -26.71 6.04
CA HIS A 973 31.57 -26.27 6.07
C HIS A 973 31.83 -24.75 5.89
N SER A 974 30.82 -23.92 5.63
CA SER A 974 30.94 -22.46 5.69
C SER A 974 30.80 -21.94 7.12
N ARG A 975 31.51 -20.86 7.46
CA ARG A 975 31.49 -20.19 8.78
C ARG A 975 31.10 -18.71 8.65
N ILE A 976 30.53 -18.15 9.72
CA ILE A 976 30.43 -16.69 9.87
C ILE A 976 31.84 -16.15 10.15
N THR A 977 32.25 -15.13 9.40
CA THR A 977 33.59 -14.51 9.49
C THR A 977 33.55 -13.08 9.96
N ASP A 978 32.43 -12.38 9.79
CA ASP A 978 32.27 -11.02 10.30
C ASP A 978 30.82 -10.70 10.69
N MET A 979 30.66 -9.77 11.63
CA MET A 979 29.37 -9.29 12.13
C MET A 979 29.45 -7.77 12.38
N LYS A 980 28.36 -7.05 12.07
CA LYS A 980 28.23 -5.59 12.28
C LYS A 980 26.80 -5.25 12.69
N PHE A 981 26.60 -4.11 13.34
CA PHE A 981 25.28 -3.49 13.44
C PHE A 981 25.17 -2.35 12.42
N LEU A 982 23.96 -2.17 11.90
CA LEU A 982 23.53 -1.00 11.12
C LEU A 982 22.44 -0.29 11.94
N ASN A 983 22.26 1.01 11.74
CA ASN A 983 21.21 1.83 12.38
C ASN A 983 21.25 1.81 13.92
N GLU A 984 22.45 1.79 14.52
CA GLU A 984 22.68 1.65 15.98
C GLU A 984 21.94 2.69 16.85
N GLU A 985 21.56 3.84 16.28
CA GLU A 985 20.92 4.95 17.00
C GLU A 985 19.39 4.84 17.17
N ASP A 986 18.70 3.98 16.42
CA ASP A 986 17.23 3.79 16.51
C ASP A 986 16.86 2.29 16.55
N GLU A 987 16.53 1.70 15.40
CA GLU A 987 16.21 0.27 15.26
C GLU A 987 17.35 -0.45 14.53
N ALA A 988 18.22 -1.08 15.32
CA ALA A 988 19.43 -1.70 14.80
C ALA A 988 19.13 -2.97 13.98
N LEU A 989 19.90 -3.17 12.90
CA LEU A 989 19.91 -4.40 12.10
C LEU A 989 21.22 -5.14 12.31
N LEU A 990 21.15 -6.47 12.41
CA LEU A 990 22.33 -7.33 12.53
C LEU A 990 22.79 -7.79 11.14
N LEU A 991 23.98 -7.37 10.72
CA LEU A 991 24.68 -7.89 9.55
C LEU A 991 25.53 -9.09 9.94
N THR A 992 25.46 -10.15 9.14
CA THR A 992 26.40 -11.29 9.18
C THR A 992 27.04 -11.47 7.80
N GLY A 993 28.35 -11.69 7.77
CA GLY A 993 29.12 -12.07 6.60
C GLY A 993 29.73 -13.45 6.77
N SER A 994 29.65 -14.29 5.73
CA SER A 994 30.20 -15.64 5.72
C SER A 994 31.28 -15.86 4.65
N ASP A 995 32.14 -16.87 4.87
CA ASP A 995 33.28 -17.22 4.00
C ASP A 995 32.90 -17.71 2.59
N ASP A 996 31.62 -17.95 2.32
CA ASP A 996 31.04 -18.17 0.98
C ASP A 996 30.75 -16.86 0.21
N GLY A 997 31.19 -15.71 0.74
CA GLY A 997 31.02 -14.39 0.13
C GLY A 997 29.61 -13.80 0.31
N VAL A 998 28.75 -14.40 1.12
CA VAL A 998 27.36 -13.97 1.35
C VAL A 998 27.25 -13.00 2.53
N ILE A 999 26.32 -12.04 2.40
CA ILE A 999 25.86 -11.16 3.46
C ILE A 999 24.36 -11.38 3.71
N ARG A 1000 23.96 -11.36 5.00
CA ARG A 1000 22.57 -11.43 5.46
C ARG A 1000 22.30 -10.35 6.51
N LEU A 1001 21.14 -9.70 6.42
CA LEU A 1001 20.67 -8.66 7.34
C LEU A 1001 19.44 -9.15 8.12
N TYR A 1002 19.46 -9.04 9.46
CA TYR A 1002 18.37 -9.47 10.33
C TYR A 1002 17.80 -8.30 11.16
N LYS A 1003 16.47 -8.17 11.14
CA LYS A 1003 15.65 -7.32 12.01
C LYS A 1003 15.08 -8.16 13.16
N ASN A 1004 14.75 -7.54 14.29
CA ASN A 1004 14.23 -8.20 15.50
C ASN A 1004 15.14 -9.35 15.99
N TYR A 1005 16.47 -9.17 15.85
CA TYR A 1005 17.47 -10.17 16.24
C TYR A 1005 17.51 -10.42 17.76
N ASP A 1006 16.87 -9.57 18.54
CA ASP A 1006 16.70 -9.60 20.00
C ASP A 1006 15.38 -10.28 20.45
N GLN A 1007 14.56 -10.76 19.52
CA GLN A 1007 13.26 -11.39 19.77
C GLN A 1007 13.26 -12.89 19.41
N GLU A 1008 12.22 -13.63 19.80
CA GLU A 1008 12.09 -15.07 19.51
C GLU A 1008 12.13 -15.41 18.00
N GLN A 1009 11.76 -14.46 17.14
CA GLN A 1009 11.75 -14.63 15.68
C GLN A 1009 12.46 -13.46 14.99
N ALA A 1010 13.75 -13.64 14.71
CA ALA A 1010 14.51 -12.74 13.86
C ALA A 1010 14.01 -12.83 12.41
N VAL A 1011 13.82 -11.68 11.76
CA VAL A 1011 13.33 -11.57 10.38
C VAL A 1011 14.50 -11.26 9.45
N LEU A 1012 14.72 -12.10 8.43
CA LEU A 1012 15.68 -11.81 7.37
C LEU A 1012 15.12 -10.68 6.48
N VAL A 1013 15.85 -9.57 6.39
CA VAL A 1013 15.45 -8.35 5.69
C VAL A 1013 15.87 -8.39 4.22
N SER A 1014 17.17 -8.61 4.01
CA SER A 1014 17.80 -8.73 2.69
C SER A 1014 19.06 -9.61 2.81
N SER A 1015 19.48 -10.21 1.68
CA SER A 1015 20.71 -11.00 1.61
C SER A 1015 21.19 -11.17 0.17
N TRP A 1016 22.49 -11.01 -0.06
CA TRP A 1016 23.12 -11.06 -1.39
C TRP A 1016 24.54 -11.64 -1.31
N ARG A 1017 25.13 -11.98 -2.47
CA ARG A 1017 26.53 -12.43 -2.56
C ARG A 1017 27.42 -11.23 -2.83
N ALA A 1018 28.06 -10.71 -1.78
CA ALA A 1018 28.88 -9.51 -1.81
C ALA A 1018 30.22 -9.70 -2.51
N LEU A 1019 30.82 -10.89 -2.42
CA LEU A 1019 31.98 -11.31 -3.20
C LEU A 1019 31.62 -12.53 -4.03
N LYS A 1020 31.82 -12.47 -5.35
CA LYS A 1020 31.54 -13.58 -6.28
C LYS A 1020 32.67 -14.61 -6.29
N ASP A 1021 33.90 -14.14 -6.45
CA ASP A 1021 35.10 -14.97 -6.58
C ASP A 1021 35.93 -14.91 -5.28
N MET A 1022 35.92 -16.03 -4.57
CA MET A 1022 36.69 -16.26 -3.34
C MET A 1022 37.94 -17.09 -3.67
N GLU A 1023 39.09 -16.43 -3.79
CA GLU A 1023 40.38 -17.04 -4.11
C GLU A 1023 41.01 -17.68 -2.87
N LYS A 1024 40.82 -19.00 -2.73
CA LYS A 1024 41.35 -19.78 -1.60
C LYS A 1024 42.89 -19.80 -1.60
N SER A 1025 43.47 -18.97 -0.75
CA SER A 1025 44.89 -19.04 -0.39
C SER A 1025 45.26 -20.43 0.13
N SER A 1026 46.48 -20.88 -0.17
CA SER A 1026 46.95 -22.26 0.03
C SER A 1026 47.34 -22.63 1.46
N SER A 1027 47.24 -21.69 2.42
CA SER A 1027 47.69 -21.90 3.80
C SER A 1027 46.72 -21.41 4.88
N ARG A 1028 46.12 -20.22 4.72
CA ARG A 1028 45.15 -19.63 5.66
C ARG A 1028 44.15 -18.78 4.89
N GLN A 1029 42.87 -18.94 5.22
CA GLN A 1029 41.73 -18.24 4.62
C GLN A 1029 41.15 -17.21 5.60
N SER A 1030 40.88 -16.02 5.08
CA SER A 1030 40.19 -14.94 5.78
C SER A 1030 38.68 -15.19 5.80
N GLY A 1031 38.11 -15.62 4.66
CA GLY A 1031 36.69 -15.54 4.35
C GLY A 1031 36.29 -14.11 3.96
N LEU A 1032 35.09 -13.68 4.35
CA LEU A 1032 34.54 -12.35 4.07
C LEU A 1032 34.76 -11.41 5.26
N VAL A 1033 35.28 -10.21 4.98
CA VAL A 1033 35.60 -9.15 5.95
C VAL A 1033 34.87 -7.87 5.54
N THR A 1034 34.20 -7.21 6.48
CA THR A 1034 33.35 -6.04 6.20
C THR A 1034 33.69 -4.81 7.04
N ASN A 1035 33.43 -3.63 6.49
CA ASN A 1035 33.41 -2.37 7.24
C ASN A 1035 32.20 -1.55 6.81
N TRP A 1036 31.39 -1.13 7.78
CA TRP A 1036 30.15 -0.37 7.58
C TRP A 1036 30.36 1.10 7.93
N HIS A 1037 29.87 2.01 7.08
CA HIS A 1037 29.98 3.46 7.25
C HIS A 1037 28.58 4.10 7.23
N GLN A 1038 27.94 4.17 8.40
CA GLN A 1038 26.55 4.63 8.57
C GLN A 1038 26.22 5.94 7.85
N THR A 1039 27.01 7.01 8.02
CA THR A 1039 26.69 8.37 7.52
C THR A 1039 26.63 8.51 5.99
N HIS A 1040 26.99 7.48 5.24
CA HIS A 1040 26.96 7.46 3.77
C HIS A 1040 26.39 6.16 3.19
N GLY A 1041 25.88 5.24 4.02
CA GLY A 1041 25.33 3.97 3.57
C GLY A 1041 26.34 3.02 2.91
N TYR A 1042 27.65 3.24 3.05
CA TYR A 1042 28.66 2.43 2.37
C TYR A 1042 29.06 1.19 3.18
N LEU A 1043 29.03 0.04 2.53
CA LEU A 1043 29.54 -1.22 3.04
C LEU A 1043 30.75 -1.66 2.20
N PHE A 1044 31.93 -1.59 2.79
CA PHE A 1044 33.17 -2.07 2.19
C PHE A 1044 33.30 -3.57 2.46
N THR A 1045 33.51 -4.36 1.41
CA THR A 1045 33.64 -5.82 1.51
C THR A 1045 34.92 -6.29 0.82
N GLY A 1046 35.81 -6.92 1.59
CA GLY A 1046 37.02 -7.57 1.13
C GLY A 1046 37.17 -8.95 1.77
N GLY A 1047 38.32 -9.59 1.59
CA GLY A 1047 38.56 -10.91 2.17
C GLY A 1047 39.55 -11.72 1.34
N ASP A 1048 39.24 -13.01 1.15
CA ASP A 1048 39.90 -13.87 0.17
C ASP A 1048 39.54 -13.49 -1.28
N SER A 1049 39.76 -12.24 -1.69
CA SER A 1049 39.51 -11.75 -3.06
C SER A 1049 40.46 -10.61 -3.43
N LYS A 1050 40.74 -10.46 -4.73
CA LYS A 1050 41.67 -9.44 -5.27
C LYS A 1050 41.09 -8.02 -5.29
N VAL A 1051 39.79 -7.86 -5.02
CA VAL A 1051 39.05 -6.60 -5.10
C VAL A 1051 38.37 -6.31 -3.77
N ILE A 1052 38.45 -5.05 -3.32
CA ILE A 1052 37.60 -4.50 -2.27
C ILE A 1052 36.38 -3.91 -2.99
N LYS A 1053 35.21 -4.50 -2.78
CA LYS A 1053 33.94 -3.99 -3.32
C LYS A 1053 33.33 -2.95 -2.40
N VAL A 1054 32.77 -1.90 -2.98
CA VAL A 1054 32.04 -0.83 -2.30
C VAL A 1054 30.57 -0.98 -2.64
N TRP A 1055 29.77 -1.41 -1.68
CA TRP A 1055 28.32 -1.50 -1.80
C TRP A 1055 27.65 -0.24 -1.24
N ASP A 1056 26.64 0.25 -1.96
CA ASP A 1056 25.76 1.34 -1.53
C ASP A 1056 24.44 0.74 -1.03
N ALA A 1057 24.11 0.99 0.23
CA ALA A 1057 22.94 0.41 0.90
C ALA A 1057 21.59 1.04 0.50
N GLN A 1058 21.60 2.24 -0.11
CA GLN A 1058 20.37 2.88 -0.58
C GLN A 1058 20.06 2.46 -2.03
N GLN A 1059 21.10 2.29 -2.86
CA GLN A 1059 20.94 1.79 -4.22
C GLN A 1059 20.83 0.26 -4.28
N GLU A 1060 21.27 -0.44 -3.24
CA GLU A 1060 21.49 -1.90 -3.19
C GLU A 1060 22.43 -2.41 -4.32
N LEU A 1061 23.46 -1.63 -4.67
CA LEU A 1061 24.39 -1.93 -5.78
C LEU A 1061 25.87 -1.88 -5.38
N SER A 1062 26.70 -2.62 -6.12
CA SER A 1062 28.18 -2.59 -6.06
C SER A 1062 28.69 -1.41 -6.90
N VAL A 1063 28.82 -0.23 -6.28
CA VAL A 1063 29.14 1.04 -6.98
C VAL A 1063 30.61 1.14 -7.40
N MET A 1064 31.54 0.52 -6.69
CA MET A 1064 32.97 0.56 -7.07
C MET A 1064 33.74 -0.71 -6.70
N ASP A 1065 34.65 -1.10 -7.59
CA ASP A 1065 35.58 -2.21 -7.43
C ASP A 1065 37.02 -1.68 -7.32
N ILE A 1066 37.58 -1.69 -6.12
CA ILE A 1066 38.92 -1.18 -5.82
C ILE A 1066 39.92 -2.35 -5.85
N PRO A 1067 40.86 -2.41 -6.80
CA PRO A 1067 41.83 -3.50 -6.85
C PRO A 1067 42.83 -3.38 -5.69
N THR A 1068 42.98 -4.47 -4.92
CA THR A 1068 43.91 -4.54 -3.78
C THR A 1068 45.37 -4.33 -4.19
N LYS A 1069 45.74 -4.76 -5.41
CA LYS A 1069 47.13 -4.88 -5.90
C LYS A 1069 48.01 -5.79 -5.03
N SER A 1070 47.43 -6.71 -4.26
CA SER A 1070 48.15 -7.75 -3.52
C SER A 1070 47.80 -9.14 -4.07
N LEU A 1071 48.64 -10.13 -3.75
CA LEU A 1071 48.36 -11.56 -3.93
C LEU A 1071 47.94 -12.24 -2.63
N ALA A 1072 48.09 -11.57 -1.49
CA ALA A 1072 47.55 -12.01 -0.21
C ALA A 1072 46.10 -11.54 -0.05
N CYS A 1073 45.31 -12.30 0.72
CA CYS A 1073 43.95 -11.91 1.07
C CYS A 1073 43.92 -10.76 2.09
N VAL A 1074 42.81 -10.00 2.07
CA VAL A 1074 42.50 -8.97 3.06
C VAL A 1074 42.01 -9.65 4.34
N THR A 1075 42.64 -9.29 5.45
CA THR A 1075 42.40 -9.85 6.80
C THR A 1075 41.51 -8.97 7.66
N SER A 1076 41.52 -7.67 7.38
CA SER A 1076 40.89 -6.61 8.17
C SER A 1076 40.74 -5.36 7.31
N ILE A 1077 39.66 -4.60 7.52
CA ILE A 1077 39.33 -3.39 6.76
C ILE A 1077 38.70 -2.33 7.67
N THR A 1078 39.14 -1.08 7.51
CA THR A 1078 38.65 0.10 8.24
C THR A 1078 38.59 1.30 7.30
N SER A 1079 37.76 2.30 7.59
CA SER A 1079 37.57 3.50 6.77
C SER A 1079 37.54 4.78 7.60
N ASP A 1080 37.76 5.94 6.96
CA ASP A 1080 37.66 7.24 7.64
C ASP A 1080 36.22 7.60 8.02
N GLN A 1081 36.04 8.08 9.25
CA GLN A 1081 34.74 8.48 9.81
C GLN A 1081 34.03 9.63 9.10
N ALA A 1082 34.74 10.43 8.28
CA ALA A 1082 34.16 11.64 7.73
C ALA A 1082 33.42 11.34 6.42
N ASN A 1083 34.04 10.60 5.50
CA ASN A 1083 33.52 10.41 4.15
C ASN A 1083 33.61 8.98 3.60
N GLY A 1084 34.21 8.03 4.33
CA GLY A 1084 34.50 6.68 3.81
C GLY A 1084 35.31 6.69 2.50
N ASN A 1085 36.16 7.70 2.31
CA ASN A 1085 36.96 7.87 1.10
C ASN A 1085 38.38 7.31 1.25
N ILE A 1086 38.92 7.33 2.47
CA ILE A 1086 40.18 6.65 2.80
C ILE A 1086 39.85 5.30 3.42
N ILE A 1087 40.31 4.23 2.79
CA ILE A 1087 40.11 2.84 3.21
C ILE A 1087 41.50 2.26 3.54
N VAL A 1088 41.62 1.55 4.66
CA VAL A 1088 42.86 0.86 5.05
C VAL A 1088 42.59 -0.62 5.22
N THR A 1089 43.43 -1.47 4.61
CA THR A 1089 43.32 -2.94 4.71
C THR A 1089 44.62 -3.58 5.17
N GLY A 1090 44.51 -4.55 6.07
CA GLY A 1090 45.62 -5.45 6.44
C GLY A 1090 45.62 -6.71 5.58
N PHE A 1091 46.79 -7.18 5.17
CA PHE A 1091 46.95 -8.36 4.32
C PHE A 1091 47.56 -9.56 5.06
N GLY A 1092 47.31 -10.76 4.52
CA GLY A 1092 47.83 -12.02 5.06
C GLY A 1092 49.36 -12.17 4.96
N ASP A 1093 50.04 -11.32 4.16
CA ASP A 1093 51.50 -11.25 4.04
C ASP A 1093 52.17 -10.32 5.06
N GLY A 1094 51.40 -9.57 5.86
CA GLY A 1094 51.91 -8.54 6.77
C GLY A 1094 51.94 -7.13 6.20
N SER A 1095 51.56 -6.94 4.94
CA SER A 1095 51.47 -5.59 4.36
C SER A 1095 50.16 -4.87 4.70
N ILE A 1096 50.20 -3.54 4.69
CA ILE A 1096 49.04 -2.66 4.89
C ILE A 1096 48.87 -1.81 3.64
N GLY A 1097 47.68 -1.80 3.07
CA GLY A 1097 47.31 -0.91 1.95
C GLY A 1097 46.43 0.25 2.42
N VAL A 1098 46.74 1.47 1.96
CA VAL A 1098 45.92 2.67 2.15
C VAL A 1098 45.41 3.12 0.79
N TYR A 1099 44.09 3.19 0.63
CA TYR A 1099 43.41 3.50 -0.63
C TYR A 1099 42.60 4.78 -0.52
N ASP A 1100 42.60 5.60 -1.56
CA ASP A 1100 41.69 6.72 -1.75
C ASP A 1100 40.70 6.41 -2.87
N ARG A 1101 39.42 6.32 -2.51
CA ARG A 1101 38.30 6.01 -3.40
C ARG A 1101 38.05 7.08 -4.48
N ARG A 1102 38.59 8.29 -4.30
CA ARG A 1102 38.43 9.43 -5.24
C ARG A 1102 39.38 9.34 -6.44
N LEU A 1103 40.38 8.46 -6.37
CA LEU A 1103 41.35 8.23 -7.45
C LEU A 1103 40.93 7.01 -8.29
N GLY A 1104 41.29 7.02 -9.59
CA GLY A 1104 40.95 5.91 -10.49
C GLY A 1104 41.59 4.57 -10.07
N PRO A 1105 41.07 3.40 -10.49
CA PRO A 1105 41.54 2.08 -10.03
C PRO A 1105 43.05 1.77 -10.23
N LYS A 1106 43.74 2.53 -11.09
CA LYS A 1106 45.21 2.42 -11.26
C LYS A 1106 45.99 3.17 -10.18
N GLU A 1107 45.41 4.17 -9.54
CA GLU A 1107 46.06 5.13 -8.63
C GLU A 1107 45.45 5.12 -7.21
N CYS A 1108 44.32 4.43 -7.01
CA CYS A 1108 43.63 4.30 -5.72
C CYS A 1108 44.52 3.89 -4.54
N LEU A 1109 45.48 2.96 -4.70
CA LEU A 1109 46.47 2.64 -3.66
C LEU A 1109 47.47 3.80 -3.52
N VAL A 1110 47.28 4.63 -2.48
CA VAL A 1110 48.11 5.82 -2.18
C VAL A 1110 49.35 5.45 -1.38
N LYS A 1111 49.27 4.48 -0.46
CA LYS A 1111 50.42 3.95 0.29
C LYS A 1111 50.35 2.44 0.49
N LYS A 1112 51.52 1.81 0.56
CA LYS A 1112 51.71 0.46 1.09
C LYS A 1112 52.77 0.52 2.18
N TRP A 1113 52.50 -0.06 3.36
CA TRP A 1113 53.50 -0.26 4.42
C TRP A 1113 53.79 -1.75 4.58
N GLU A 1114 55.06 -2.10 4.82
CA GLU A 1114 55.55 -3.49 4.86
C GLU A 1114 56.46 -3.71 6.09
N GLU A 1115 55.98 -3.32 7.28
CA GLU A 1115 56.74 -3.46 8.53
C GLU A 1115 56.37 -4.70 9.38
N HIS A 1116 55.17 -5.26 9.24
CA HIS A 1116 54.85 -6.58 9.84
C HIS A 1116 55.35 -7.68 8.91
N LYS A 1117 55.83 -8.80 9.47
CA LYS A 1117 56.40 -9.93 8.69
C LYS A 1117 55.44 -11.12 8.50
N ALA A 1118 54.23 -11.01 9.04
CA ALA A 1118 53.24 -12.07 9.09
C ALA A 1118 51.82 -11.52 9.12
N TRP A 1119 50.86 -12.39 8.83
CA TRP A 1119 49.41 -12.18 8.85
C TRP A 1119 48.94 -11.12 9.85
N ILE A 1120 48.27 -10.08 9.37
CA ILE A 1120 47.69 -9.05 10.24
C ILE A 1120 46.40 -9.59 10.87
N THR A 1121 46.32 -9.48 12.20
CA THR A 1121 45.21 -9.97 13.03
C THR A 1121 44.01 -9.01 12.99
N ASN A 1122 44.27 -7.70 13.02
CA ASN A 1122 43.28 -6.66 12.84
C ASN A 1122 43.95 -5.31 12.46
N ILE A 1123 43.19 -4.40 11.85
CA ILE A 1123 43.52 -2.99 11.68
C ILE A 1123 42.29 -2.15 12.02
N HIS A 1124 42.49 -1.09 12.80
CA HIS A 1124 41.44 -0.18 13.21
C HIS A 1124 41.92 1.27 13.19
N LEU A 1125 41.14 2.18 12.60
CA LEU A 1125 41.37 3.62 12.62
C LEU A 1125 40.51 4.25 13.72
N GLN A 1126 41.15 4.90 14.70
CA GLN A 1126 40.43 5.49 15.84
C GLN A 1126 39.48 6.61 15.37
N ARG A 1127 38.23 6.60 15.85
CA ARG A 1127 37.16 7.52 15.39
C ARG A 1127 37.36 8.95 15.87
N GLU A 1128 37.81 9.11 17.11
CA GLU A 1128 38.05 10.39 17.77
C GLU A 1128 39.48 10.51 18.32
N GLY A 1129 39.90 11.74 18.64
CA GLY A 1129 41.24 12.02 19.16
C GLY A 1129 42.26 12.27 18.06
N THR A 1130 43.47 11.70 18.20
CA THR A 1130 44.60 11.87 17.27
C THR A 1130 44.40 11.21 15.91
N ARG A 1131 43.36 10.40 15.74
CA ARG A 1131 43.09 9.58 14.53
C ARG A 1131 44.28 8.67 14.17
N GLU A 1132 44.94 8.13 15.19
CA GLU A 1132 45.95 7.09 15.02
C GLU A 1132 45.30 5.81 14.49
N LEU A 1133 45.97 5.17 13.53
CA LEU A 1133 45.65 3.84 13.04
C LEU A 1133 46.44 2.83 13.87
N VAL A 1134 45.82 1.73 14.27
CA VAL A 1134 46.48 0.64 15.00
C VAL A 1134 46.36 -0.65 14.19
N SER A 1135 47.46 -1.38 14.03
CA SER A 1135 47.51 -2.70 13.41
C SER A 1135 48.24 -3.71 14.32
N GLY A 1136 47.92 -4.99 14.19
CA GLY A 1136 48.56 -6.06 14.98
C GLY A 1136 49.00 -7.24 14.13
N GLY A 1137 50.30 -7.54 14.11
CA GLY A 1137 50.85 -8.69 13.41
C GLY A 1137 50.75 -9.98 14.22
N PHE A 1138 50.60 -11.12 13.53
CA PHE A 1138 50.57 -12.44 14.17
C PHE A 1138 51.84 -12.74 14.99
N GLU A 1139 52.99 -12.11 14.67
CA GLU A 1139 54.22 -12.18 15.47
C GLU A 1139 54.07 -11.62 16.90
N GLY A 1140 52.97 -10.93 17.23
CA GLY A 1140 52.74 -10.34 18.55
C GLY A 1140 53.17 -8.89 18.68
N ASP A 1141 53.42 -8.20 17.56
CA ASP A 1141 53.73 -6.79 17.51
C ASP A 1141 52.48 -5.95 17.17
N ILE A 1142 52.25 -4.89 17.95
CA ILE A 1142 51.22 -3.88 17.67
C ILE A 1142 51.93 -2.63 17.14
N LYS A 1143 51.51 -2.13 15.98
CA LYS A 1143 52.04 -0.90 15.36
C LYS A 1143 50.99 0.19 15.36
N ILE A 1144 51.43 1.41 15.65
CA ILE A 1144 50.59 2.61 15.67
C ILE A 1144 51.12 3.56 14.60
N TRP A 1145 50.23 4.10 13.78
CA TRP A 1145 50.55 4.85 12.57
C TRP A 1145 49.76 6.16 12.50
N ASP A 1146 50.36 7.16 11.86
CA ASP A 1146 49.63 8.26 11.25
C ASP A 1146 49.52 7.96 9.75
N ILE A 1147 48.31 8.05 9.18
CA ILE A 1147 48.09 7.85 7.74
C ILE A 1147 48.88 8.84 6.86
N ARG A 1148 49.37 9.95 7.43
CA ARG A 1148 50.20 10.96 6.77
C ARG A 1148 51.68 10.57 6.69
N GLU A 1149 52.18 9.75 7.61
CA GLU A 1149 53.60 9.35 7.69
C GLU A 1149 53.96 8.13 6.83
N SER A 1150 55.27 7.86 6.64
CA SER A 1150 55.77 6.72 5.86
C SER A 1150 56.09 5.46 6.68
N HIS A 1151 56.16 5.59 8.01
CA HIS A 1151 56.56 4.53 8.95
C HIS A 1151 55.64 4.50 10.17
N SER A 1152 55.70 3.41 10.95
CA SER A 1152 54.98 3.36 12.23
C SER A 1152 55.56 4.37 13.23
N LEU A 1153 54.68 5.10 13.93
CA LEU A 1153 55.04 6.03 15.00
C LEU A 1153 55.65 5.28 16.19
N ARG A 1154 55.04 4.12 16.51
CA ARG A 1154 55.34 3.30 17.68
C ARG A 1154 55.13 1.82 17.34
N THR A 1155 55.98 0.96 17.88
CA THR A 1155 55.81 -0.50 17.88
C THR A 1155 55.82 -0.99 19.33
N ILE A 1156 54.89 -1.88 19.67
CA ILE A 1156 54.71 -2.47 21.02
C ILE A 1156 54.85 -3.99 20.88
N GLU A 1157 55.86 -4.58 21.52
CA GLU A 1157 56.00 -6.04 21.62
C GLU A 1157 55.03 -6.59 22.66
N ALA A 1158 53.83 -6.99 22.22
CA ALA A 1158 52.76 -7.39 23.11
C ALA A 1158 52.87 -8.87 23.53
N HIS A 1159 53.22 -9.79 22.61
CA HIS A 1159 53.27 -11.24 22.90
C HIS A 1159 54.53 -11.90 22.31
N SER A 1160 55.47 -12.30 23.17
CA SER A 1160 56.83 -12.78 22.81
C SER A 1160 56.92 -14.23 22.29
N ARG A 1161 55.88 -14.73 21.61
CA ARG A 1161 55.80 -16.13 21.12
C ARG A 1161 55.30 -16.30 19.68
N ASN A 1162 55.03 -15.21 18.97
CA ASN A 1162 54.53 -15.23 17.59
C ASN A 1162 53.16 -15.91 17.41
N ASP A 1163 52.29 -15.79 18.44
CA ASP A 1163 50.95 -16.39 18.48
C ASP A 1163 49.85 -15.34 18.86
N MET A 1164 49.79 -14.17 18.23
CA MET A 1164 48.70 -13.23 18.51
C MET A 1164 47.40 -13.69 17.85
N THR A 1165 46.34 -13.89 18.65
CA THR A 1165 45.07 -14.45 18.18
C THR A 1165 44.05 -13.37 17.84
N SER A 1166 44.03 -12.27 18.60
CA SER A 1166 43.06 -11.19 18.42
C SER A 1166 43.61 -9.84 18.87
N LEU A 1167 43.22 -8.78 18.16
CA LEU A 1167 43.45 -7.39 18.52
C LEU A 1167 42.12 -6.64 18.44
N ALA A 1168 41.76 -5.94 19.51
CA ALA A 1168 40.66 -4.98 19.54
C ALA A 1168 41.19 -3.60 19.92
N VAL A 1169 40.54 -2.56 19.38
CA VAL A 1169 40.86 -1.15 19.63
C VAL A 1169 39.53 -0.46 19.92
N HIS A 1170 39.53 0.46 20.88
CA HIS A 1170 38.31 1.15 21.26
C HIS A 1170 38.07 2.34 20.31
N ASP A 1171 36.88 2.39 19.71
CA ASP A 1171 36.49 3.41 18.73
C ASP A 1171 36.79 4.85 19.19
N HIS A 1172 36.42 5.18 20.43
CA HIS A 1172 36.41 6.55 20.98
C HIS A 1172 37.47 6.82 22.06
N SER A 1173 38.03 5.80 22.74
CA SER A 1173 39.04 5.99 23.81
C SER A 1173 40.41 5.46 23.39
N SER A 1174 41.50 5.95 24.01
CA SER A 1174 42.88 5.65 23.60
C SER A 1174 43.38 4.29 24.12
N VAL A 1175 42.58 3.23 23.96
CA VAL A 1175 42.79 1.91 24.56
C VAL A 1175 42.83 0.79 23.49
N ILE A 1176 43.79 -0.11 23.65
CA ILE A 1176 44.04 -1.28 22.81
C ILE A 1176 44.00 -2.53 23.68
N ALA A 1177 43.40 -3.62 23.19
CA ALA A 1177 43.42 -4.93 23.82
C ALA A 1177 44.02 -5.98 22.88
N SER A 1178 45.01 -6.73 23.34
CA SER A 1178 45.63 -7.84 22.60
C SER A 1178 45.50 -9.17 23.33
N ALA A 1179 45.22 -10.24 22.59
CA ALA A 1179 45.18 -11.61 23.08
C ALA A 1179 46.12 -12.49 22.27
N GLY A 1180 46.75 -13.46 22.93
CA GLY A 1180 47.59 -14.46 22.27
C GLY A 1180 47.43 -15.85 22.86
N ALA A 1181 48.06 -16.84 22.21
CA ALA A 1181 48.09 -18.23 22.71
C ALA A 1181 48.90 -18.41 24.00
N ASP A 1182 49.52 -17.34 24.53
CA ASP A 1182 50.00 -17.28 25.92
C ASP A 1182 48.86 -17.18 26.96
N GLN A 1183 47.60 -17.27 26.53
CA GLN A 1183 46.38 -17.36 27.38
C GLN A 1183 46.17 -16.12 28.26
N ILE A 1184 46.69 -14.98 27.81
CA ILE A 1184 46.69 -13.71 28.52
C ILE A 1184 46.13 -12.63 27.60
N ILE A 1185 45.23 -11.79 28.12
CA ILE A 1185 44.80 -10.56 27.46
C ILE A 1185 45.60 -9.40 28.08
N LYS A 1186 46.19 -8.54 27.26
CA LYS A 1186 46.97 -7.38 27.68
C LYS A 1186 46.28 -6.12 27.18
N ILE A 1187 46.07 -5.17 28.08
CA ILE A 1187 45.43 -3.89 27.77
C ILE A 1187 46.49 -2.80 27.78
N TRP A 1188 46.47 -1.93 26.78
CA TRP A 1188 47.48 -0.90 26.52
C TRP A 1188 46.81 0.44 26.23
N ASN A 1189 47.50 1.53 26.54
CA ASN A 1189 47.19 2.87 26.01
C ASN A 1189 47.97 3.07 24.69
N MET A 1190 47.46 3.90 23.76
CA MET A 1190 48.16 4.34 22.54
C MET A 1190 49.61 4.83 22.78
N ASN A 1191 49.93 5.30 23.99
CA ASN A 1191 51.31 5.64 24.39
C ASN A 1191 52.24 4.44 24.63
N GLY A 1192 51.81 3.20 24.40
CA GLY A 1192 52.58 1.97 24.65
C GLY A 1192 52.62 1.52 26.11
N LEU A 1193 51.94 2.24 27.01
CA LEU A 1193 51.86 1.89 28.43
C LEU A 1193 50.86 0.74 28.65
N LYS A 1194 51.29 -0.32 29.32
CA LYS A 1194 50.45 -1.47 29.69
C LYS A 1194 49.59 -1.14 30.93
N LEU A 1195 48.27 -1.19 30.78
CA LEU A 1195 47.29 -0.83 31.81
C LEU A 1195 46.90 -2.03 32.71
N SER A 1196 46.67 -3.20 32.11
CA SER A 1196 46.32 -4.42 32.85
C SER A 1196 46.86 -5.69 32.15
N THR A 1197 46.72 -6.82 32.82
CA THR A 1197 47.12 -8.14 32.30
C THR A 1197 46.16 -9.18 32.88
N ILE A 1198 45.22 -9.63 32.06
CA ILE A 1198 44.06 -10.42 32.45
C ILE A 1198 44.30 -11.88 32.04
N ARG A 1199 43.89 -12.83 32.89
CA ARG A 1199 43.85 -14.27 32.56
C ARG A 1199 42.39 -14.72 32.62
N PRO A 1200 41.77 -15.11 31.48
CA PRO A 1200 40.40 -15.60 31.48
C PRO A 1200 40.25 -16.83 32.36
N THR A 1201 39.43 -16.73 33.41
CA THR A 1201 39.08 -17.86 34.28
C THR A 1201 37.93 -18.64 33.65
N THR A 1202 38.19 -19.89 33.28
CA THR A 1202 37.12 -20.80 32.83
C THR A 1202 36.29 -21.27 34.04
N GLY A 1203 35.06 -21.73 33.82
CA GLY A 1203 34.08 -21.98 34.90
C GLY A 1203 34.57 -22.91 36.03
N PHE A 1204 34.04 -22.71 37.25
CA PHE A 1204 34.47 -23.17 38.59
C PHE A 1204 35.09 -24.59 38.78
N LEU A 1205 34.97 -25.51 37.81
CA LEU A 1205 35.51 -26.88 37.86
C LEU A 1205 36.51 -27.22 36.73
N SER A 1206 36.79 -26.29 35.82
CA SER A 1206 37.68 -26.51 34.67
C SER A 1206 39.13 -26.14 34.99
N GLN A 1207 40.04 -27.12 34.96
CA GLN A 1207 41.49 -26.88 34.94
C GLN A 1207 42.04 -26.54 33.53
N LYS A 1208 41.19 -26.50 32.50
CA LYS A 1208 41.60 -26.07 31.16
C LYS A 1208 41.57 -24.55 31.07
N ILE A 1209 42.74 -23.94 30.87
CA ILE A 1209 42.87 -22.53 30.53
C ILE A 1209 42.54 -22.38 29.04
N ALA A 1210 41.58 -21.52 28.70
CA ALA A 1210 41.17 -21.28 27.31
C ALA A 1210 42.11 -20.29 26.59
N SER A 1211 42.32 -20.50 25.30
CA SER A 1211 42.92 -19.48 24.42
C SER A 1211 41.80 -18.58 23.88
N THR A 1212 41.94 -17.26 24.07
CA THR A 1212 40.98 -16.26 23.59
C THR A 1212 41.02 -16.17 22.06
N GLN A 1213 39.86 -16.27 21.41
CA GLN A 1213 39.73 -16.22 19.95
C GLN A 1213 39.32 -14.84 19.43
N ALA A 1214 38.39 -14.17 20.11
CA ALA A 1214 37.97 -12.83 19.76
C ALA A 1214 37.97 -11.90 20.98
N LEU A 1215 38.36 -10.65 20.73
CA LEU A 1215 38.17 -9.49 21.58
C LEU A 1215 37.25 -8.50 20.88
N SER A 1216 36.41 -7.80 21.64
CA SER A 1216 35.64 -6.66 21.12
C SER A 1216 35.42 -5.64 22.22
N PHE A 1217 35.52 -4.35 21.91
CA PHE A 1217 35.05 -3.28 22.80
C PHE A 1217 33.59 -2.98 22.49
N HIS A 1218 32.81 -2.61 23.51
CA HIS A 1218 31.57 -1.90 23.28
C HIS A 1218 31.91 -0.52 22.67
N PRO A 1219 31.17 0.00 21.67
CA PRO A 1219 31.51 1.26 21.01
C PRO A 1219 31.58 2.44 21.99
N ASN A 1220 30.50 2.69 22.76
CA ASN A 1220 30.42 3.83 23.69
C ASN A 1220 30.90 3.55 25.13
N LEU A 1221 30.40 2.51 25.79
CA LEU A 1221 30.75 2.14 27.17
C LEU A 1221 32.17 1.58 27.29
N MET A 1222 32.85 1.85 28.41
CA MET A 1222 34.17 1.30 28.74
C MET A 1222 34.10 -0.19 29.19
N VAL A 1223 33.62 -1.05 28.30
CA VAL A 1223 33.42 -2.50 28.49
C VAL A 1223 34.04 -3.27 27.33
N MET A 1224 34.69 -4.39 27.62
CA MET A 1224 35.34 -5.28 26.66
C MET A 1224 34.82 -6.72 26.82
N ALA A 1225 34.43 -7.34 25.71
CA ALA A 1225 34.13 -8.77 25.62
C ALA A 1225 35.36 -9.57 25.19
N ALA A 1226 35.51 -10.77 25.75
CA ALA A 1226 36.47 -11.77 25.30
C ALA A 1226 35.79 -13.15 25.22
N SER A 1227 36.04 -13.90 24.14
CA SER A 1227 35.53 -15.27 23.94
C SER A 1227 36.65 -16.32 23.91
N GLY A 1228 36.40 -17.48 24.50
CA GLY A 1228 37.36 -18.58 24.58
C GLY A 1228 36.94 -19.84 23.82
N ASN A 1229 37.92 -20.72 23.54
CA ASN A 1229 37.70 -22.07 23.01
C ASN A 1229 36.95 -23.03 23.97
N ASP A 1230 36.58 -22.56 25.17
CA ASP A 1230 35.73 -23.24 26.14
C ASP A 1230 34.23 -23.01 25.91
N GLY A 1231 33.85 -22.13 24.98
CA GLY A 1231 32.46 -21.79 24.69
C GLY A 1231 31.88 -20.69 25.60
N TYR A 1232 32.73 -20.01 26.38
CA TYR A 1232 32.30 -18.92 27.25
C TYR A 1232 32.69 -17.55 26.68
N ILE A 1233 31.83 -16.56 26.96
CA ILE A 1233 32.06 -15.13 26.70
C ILE A 1233 32.09 -14.45 28.06
N THR A 1234 33.16 -13.71 28.34
CA THR A 1234 33.36 -12.95 29.58
C THR A 1234 33.45 -11.46 29.28
N LEU A 1235 32.79 -10.64 30.11
CA LEU A 1235 32.85 -9.18 30.03
C LEU A 1235 33.75 -8.59 31.13
N TYR A 1236 34.57 -7.64 30.74
CA TYR A 1236 35.45 -6.86 31.62
C TYR A 1236 35.14 -5.36 31.48
N LYS A 1237 35.31 -4.60 32.56
CA LYS A 1237 35.03 -3.15 32.62
C LYS A 1237 36.27 -2.38 33.04
N ALA A 1238 36.39 -1.13 32.59
CA ALA A 1238 37.35 -0.19 33.15
C ALA A 1238 36.98 0.19 34.59
N HIS A 1239 37.92 0.08 35.53
CA HIS A 1239 37.73 0.54 36.90
C HIS A 1239 37.51 2.06 36.92
N THR A 1240 36.29 2.47 37.27
CA THR A 1240 35.90 3.87 37.43
C THR A 1240 36.28 4.37 38.83
N VAL A 1241 37.39 5.11 38.93
CA VAL A 1241 37.77 5.77 40.19
C VAL A 1241 36.84 6.96 40.45
N HIS A 1242 35.78 6.76 41.24
CA HIS A 1242 35.05 7.88 41.84
C HIS A 1242 35.96 8.57 42.86
N ASN A 1243 36.67 9.59 42.42
CA ASN A 1243 37.20 10.62 43.31
C ASN A 1243 36.01 11.38 43.90
N ASN A 1244 35.59 10.99 45.11
CA ASN A 1244 34.72 11.83 45.93
C ASN A 1244 35.51 13.09 46.33
N MET A 1245 35.18 14.22 45.68
CA MET A 1245 35.56 15.59 46.06
C MET A 1245 34.32 16.48 45.99
#